data_AF-A0A7K7FVU2-F1
#
_entry.id   AF-A0A7K7FVU2-F1
#
_cell.length_a   1.000
_cell.length_b   1.000
_cell.length_c   1.000
_cell.angle_alpha   90.00
_cell.angle_beta   90.00
_cell.angle_gamma   90.00
#
_symmetry.space_group_name_H-M   'P 1'
#
loop_
_entity.id
_entity.type
_entity.pdbx_description
1 polymer ?
#
loop_
_entity_poly.entity_id
_entity_poly.type
_entity_poly.pdbx_seq_one_letter_code
_entity_poly.pdbx_strand_id
1 'polypeptide(L)'
;LRNAKCESELLQNSNESELDTAEDLRRKLCQAKKEKLDITVKHNQELSNYESQIVKLRSEIEKGEAVRQSLEYELAIVRKDARLKKYAAEEELSDAKNKLEELQVLNEKLQQKVAETEKTFHIAQQKWKEQQQRLASEKDDMRRTCNNEYELHLKERSKLESVLQRVCKLWLEKLHFMNCNSQLGYENAEVGMEMKERKISCGELALILVLPQKQNNALQNIRKKMKDVEVEHNGYNELLRRQASELEYSAEREERLKKELEAATVRIKKLEENIEAERAAHLESKFNSEIIQLRIRDLEGALQVEKASQAEALLDLEMIKKEFKEVENAYEREKHSAQENLEKLNILERECFTTNKQMNEKIEEKKKVIKDLSERLANSEKIRRELQEELATAKKHQVFLTETYENNMRELELLLDSFAVSDQRTAGTCKDKDKPPSLSVLETLRCTLTAYQNKLEDTSNEALCEKMTKELEISKDKMCALSQDFKEAQDNLTDANKELNHLHTKCADRETLIGTLKMELQSVQQCWEKEKVRATESENEIQKLTRAYQKDVEEKLTFLHSLYQRLVAGCVLIKQPEGILDRFSWSELCAVLQENVDALILDLNRANEKISHLEYVCKKKSNTVKELQQSQEDAFSKMADQMKAQESCWQKQKTYLEQQYSGLLGEVHARAQEYQETAEKTKKKIYVLEKRGEKLALENVSVKNTLMQVQKEHSSLLAACALLAGALYPLYGRLCAMSSQRDLLQDQVNIYELVNQEIRTLVHALSDVEEDNQDEANLKKRKYKGLIHLFRRGVIAVLAANRLKVLAQSSSSLFSWVNGFKEGIGILVCIGDSKGKHNLSSREEEQMHCVEALSWFTSSNLLAAIISSVTELQDVVNKPDAKSCHSGHLLVSAARNSFSKLMDKLHVIMETVPLGSSRSITYLEKESLVQRLARGLHRINTQALEAGLCDRLPIMKSIASLQKQIFEFTQRLHTAEVERRSLRLKLAEFKWNFSELKKEADKAQSLQEQLNLFKQSKLITHERFESACEELNNALHREHQAQVLLNEQAQQLQELNNKLELYSSEEADKTQVLSETVKRLSEAKMELRRKDQSLRQLNRLLTQLEQDKRGLQESIHDAESALCMAAKDKELIISNMKSVEATLHKVRDQTLLSRTAATRNDFTLQLPKLRLETFAVEGLKGRPEVVAFQAMIKSFMDVYQLASSRIDMLVRETASHQLQTAALKSKPQTACLHENESLQL
;
A
#
# COMPACT_ATOMS: atom_id res chain seq x y z
N LEU A 1 21.30 138.79 60.74
CA LEU A 1 21.28 137.70 61.75
C LEU A 1 19.92 136.94 61.74
N ARG A 2 19.41 136.50 60.56
CA ARG A 2 18.17 135.67 60.50
C ARG A 2 17.97 134.79 59.24
N ASN A 3 18.92 134.76 58.30
CA ASN A 3 18.86 133.96 57.05
C ASN A 3 20.03 132.96 56.88
N ALA A 4 20.76 132.64 57.96
CA ALA A 4 21.94 131.75 57.91
C ALA A 4 21.77 130.50 58.79
N LYS A 5 20.53 129.99 58.90
CA LYS A 5 20.19 128.84 59.75
C LYS A 5 19.03 127.98 59.21
N CYS A 6 18.83 127.99 57.89
CA CYS A 6 17.74 127.23 57.25
C CYS A 6 18.25 126.31 56.12
N GLU A 7 19.34 126.68 55.45
CA GLU A 7 19.92 125.89 54.34
C GLU A 7 20.74 124.68 54.83
N SER A 8 21.25 124.69 56.07
CA SER A 8 22.01 123.56 56.63
C SER A 8 21.12 122.36 57.01
N GLU A 9 19.86 122.60 57.38
CA GLU A 9 18.94 121.55 57.83
C GLU A 9 18.24 120.84 56.66
N LEU A 10 18.24 121.44 55.45
CA LEU A 10 17.71 120.80 54.24
C LEU A 10 18.74 119.88 53.55
N LEU A 11 20.02 120.27 53.52
CA LEU A 11 21.08 119.50 52.84
C LEU A 11 21.57 118.27 53.63
N GLN A 12 21.33 118.15 54.94
CA GLN A 12 21.58 116.90 55.66
C GLN A 12 20.46 115.88 55.41
N ASN A 13 19.20 116.29 55.53
CA ASN A 13 18.05 115.40 55.38
C ASN A 13 17.89 114.81 53.96
N SER A 14 18.29 115.53 52.89
CA SER A 14 18.25 114.96 51.53
C SER A 14 19.30 113.85 51.34
N ASN A 15 20.54 114.10 51.75
CA ASN A 15 21.66 113.18 51.53
C ASN A 15 21.51 111.87 52.32
N GLU A 16 20.96 111.90 53.54
CA GLU A 16 20.64 110.66 54.27
C GLU A 16 19.55 109.85 53.54
N SER A 17 18.50 110.51 53.01
CA SER A 17 17.43 109.82 52.26
C SER A 17 17.88 109.19 50.94
N GLU A 18 18.83 109.83 50.23
CA GLU A 18 19.41 109.28 49.00
C GLU A 18 20.41 108.14 49.29
N LEU A 19 21.13 108.18 50.42
CA LEU A 19 21.96 107.07 50.88
C LEU A 19 21.13 105.86 51.30
N ASP A 20 20.07 106.05 52.09
CA ASP A 20 19.22 104.94 52.57
C ASP A 20 18.48 104.26 51.41
N THR A 21 17.98 105.04 50.44
CA THR A 21 17.34 104.47 49.22
C THR A 21 18.34 103.80 48.30
N ALA A 22 19.55 104.34 48.13
CA ALA A 22 20.62 103.67 47.39
C ALA A 22 21.09 102.38 48.07
N GLU A 23 21.14 102.33 49.39
CA GLU A 23 21.53 101.12 50.12
C GLU A 23 20.41 100.07 50.17
N ASP A 24 19.15 100.46 50.32
CA ASP A 24 18.00 99.56 50.18
C ASP A 24 17.93 98.96 48.75
N LEU A 25 18.21 99.74 47.70
CA LEU A 25 18.36 99.21 46.35
C LEU A 25 19.55 98.23 46.22
N ARG A 26 20.68 98.46 46.91
CA ARG A 26 21.78 97.48 46.98
C ARG A 26 21.37 96.22 47.72
N ARG A 27 20.67 96.33 48.86
CA ARG A 27 20.14 95.19 49.64
C ARG A 27 19.20 94.35 48.76
N LYS A 28 18.26 94.99 48.05
CA LYS A 28 17.34 94.35 47.08
C LYS A 28 18.08 93.71 45.90
N LEU A 29 19.11 94.35 45.34
CA LEU A 29 19.92 93.76 44.26
C LEU A 29 20.73 92.54 44.73
N CYS A 30 21.30 92.59 45.94
CA CYS A 30 22.01 91.47 46.54
C CYS A 30 21.06 90.31 46.88
N GLN A 31 19.86 90.60 47.39
CA GLN A 31 18.81 89.62 47.63
C GLN A 31 18.37 88.94 46.32
N ALA A 32 18.06 89.70 45.27
CA ALA A 32 17.70 89.15 43.96
C ALA A 32 18.85 88.35 43.31
N LYS A 33 20.12 88.74 43.51
CA LYS A 33 21.29 87.94 43.09
C LYS A 33 21.41 86.63 43.87
N LYS A 34 21.13 86.64 45.19
CA LYS A 34 21.11 85.45 46.03
C LYS A 34 19.97 84.51 45.61
N GLU A 35 18.76 85.02 45.43
CA GLU A 35 17.61 84.26 44.94
C GLU A 35 17.89 83.64 43.56
N LYS A 36 18.50 84.40 42.63
CA LYS A 36 18.96 83.86 41.35
C LYS A 36 19.99 82.74 41.52
N LEU A 37 20.94 82.88 42.45
CA LEU A 37 21.92 81.84 42.74
C LEU A 37 21.25 80.59 43.32
N ASP A 38 20.36 80.73 44.29
CA ASP A 38 19.62 79.63 44.92
C ASP A 38 18.72 78.90 43.90
N ILE A 39 18.09 79.63 42.98
CA ILE A 39 17.35 79.05 41.83
C ILE A 39 18.30 78.29 40.88
N THR A 40 19.48 78.84 40.59
CA THR A 40 20.47 78.20 39.70
C THR A 40 21.04 76.93 40.34
N VAL A 41 21.30 76.94 41.65
CA VAL A 41 21.75 75.77 42.42
C VAL A 41 20.68 74.69 42.43
N LYS A 42 19.41 75.04 42.71
CA LYS A 42 18.29 74.09 42.61
C LYS A 42 18.17 73.48 41.22
N HIS A 43 18.20 74.31 40.17
CA HIS A 43 18.08 73.83 38.78
C HIS A 43 19.24 72.89 38.39
N ASN A 44 20.47 73.19 38.79
CA ASN A 44 21.62 72.31 38.56
C ASN A 44 21.51 70.99 39.34
N GLN A 45 20.93 71.02 40.55
CA GLN A 45 20.74 69.83 41.38
C GLN A 45 19.56 68.97 40.88
N GLU A 46 18.51 69.59 40.32
CA GLU A 46 17.45 68.93 39.57
C GLU A 46 17.99 68.28 38.29
N LEU A 47 18.79 68.99 37.48
CA LEU A 47 19.47 68.44 36.30
C LEU A 47 20.34 67.23 36.66
N SER A 48 21.18 67.33 37.70
CA SER A 48 22.02 66.22 38.16
C SER A 48 21.20 65.00 38.60
N ASN A 49 20.04 65.21 39.24
CA ASN A 49 19.10 64.13 39.56
C ASN A 49 18.49 63.49 38.30
N TYR A 50 18.11 64.29 37.29
CA TYR A 50 17.58 63.77 36.02
C TYR A 50 18.65 63.00 35.23
N GLU A 51 19.89 63.49 35.16
CA GLU A 51 21.00 62.76 34.53
C GLU A 51 21.26 61.41 35.22
N SER A 52 21.26 61.39 36.56
CA SER A 52 21.37 60.15 37.36
C SER A 52 20.25 59.15 37.07
N GLN A 53 19.00 59.63 36.93
CA GLN A 53 17.87 58.79 36.53
C GLN A 53 18.01 58.27 35.08
N ILE A 54 18.46 59.10 34.14
CA ILE A 54 18.70 58.70 32.74
C ILE A 54 19.80 57.62 32.67
N VAL A 55 20.87 57.73 33.46
CA VAL A 55 21.93 56.69 33.53
C VAL A 55 21.38 55.37 34.09
N LYS A 56 20.55 55.41 35.14
CA LYS A 56 19.87 54.20 35.66
C LYS A 56 18.96 53.55 34.61
N LEU A 57 18.11 54.34 33.95
CA LEU A 57 17.20 53.84 32.91
C LEU A 57 17.96 53.21 31.73
N ARG A 58 19.08 53.81 31.30
CA ARG A 58 19.96 53.22 30.28
C ARG A 58 20.53 51.87 30.74
N SER A 59 20.98 51.75 31.99
CA SER A 59 21.51 50.49 32.53
C SER A 59 20.44 49.39 32.60
N GLU A 60 19.20 49.70 32.96
CA GLU A 60 18.11 48.71 32.92
C GLU A 60 17.72 48.31 31.49
N ILE A 61 17.74 49.24 30.53
CA ILE A 61 17.53 48.94 29.10
C ILE A 61 18.64 48.02 28.58
N GLU A 62 19.92 48.29 28.90
CA GLU A 62 21.05 47.45 28.49
C GLU A 62 20.97 46.03 29.08
N LYS A 63 20.52 45.87 30.34
CA LYS A 63 20.25 44.56 30.95
C LYS A 63 19.10 43.83 30.24
N GLY A 64 17.98 44.52 30.00
CA GLY A 64 16.83 43.95 29.31
C GLY A 64 17.16 43.50 27.89
N GLU A 65 17.97 44.29 27.18
CA GLU A 65 18.46 43.99 25.84
C GLU A 65 19.40 42.76 25.83
N ALA A 66 20.30 42.63 26.81
CA ALA A 66 21.14 41.44 26.97
C ALA A 66 20.32 40.17 27.27
N VAL A 67 19.28 40.26 28.12
CA VAL A 67 18.36 39.15 28.40
C VAL A 67 17.55 38.79 27.15
N ARG A 68 17.07 39.78 26.38
CA ARG A 68 16.37 39.57 25.10
C ARG A 68 17.25 38.80 24.11
N GLN A 69 18.50 39.21 23.94
CA GLN A 69 19.46 38.54 23.04
C GLN A 69 19.77 37.11 23.49
N SER A 70 19.87 36.85 24.80
CA SER A 70 20.05 35.49 25.34
C SER A 70 18.86 34.57 25.03
N LEU A 71 17.64 35.07 25.23
CA LEU A 71 16.41 34.32 24.92
C LEU A 71 16.22 34.09 23.42
N GLU A 72 16.59 35.06 22.58
CA GLU A 72 16.57 34.90 21.11
C GLU A 72 17.58 33.85 20.64
N TYR A 73 18.76 33.76 21.28
CA TYR A 73 19.76 32.73 21.01
C TYR A 73 19.29 31.33 21.42
N GLU A 74 18.71 31.17 22.62
CA GLU A 74 18.11 29.88 23.04
C GLU A 74 16.94 29.47 22.14
N LEU A 75 16.05 30.39 21.78
CA LEU A 75 14.98 30.14 20.81
C LEU A 75 15.53 29.76 19.43
N ALA A 76 16.66 30.32 18.99
CA ALA A 76 17.32 29.93 17.75
C ALA A 76 17.87 28.50 17.80
N ILE A 77 18.46 28.08 18.93
CA ILE A 77 18.89 26.69 19.16
C ILE A 77 17.70 25.74 19.15
N VAL A 78 16.65 26.01 19.94
CA VAL A 78 15.45 25.15 20.00
C VAL A 78 14.78 25.05 18.62
N ARG A 79 14.71 26.14 17.86
CA ARG A 79 14.22 26.15 16.46
C ARG A 79 15.15 25.45 15.47
N LYS A 80 16.42 25.24 15.79
CA LYS A 80 17.36 24.43 14.98
C LYS A 80 17.16 22.95 15.28
N ASP A 81 17.13 22.57 16.56
CA ASP A 81 16.99 21.18 16.98
C ASP A 81 15.61 20.60 16.65
N ALA A 82 14.55 21.42 16.74
CA ALA A 82 13.22 21.04 16.26
C ALA A 82 13.20 20.79 14.74
N ARG A 83 13.96 21.57 13.95
CA ARG A 83 14.09 21.36 12.50
C ARG A 83 14.93 20.13 12.16
N LEU A 84 16.02 19.87 12.89
CA LEU A 84 16.81 18.64 12.73
C LEU A 84 15.97 17.38 13.05
N LYS A 85 15.19 17.40 14.14
CA LYS A 85 14.25 16.32 14.48
C LYS A 85 13.14 16.16 13.43
N LYS A 86 12.64 17.26 12.87
CA LYS A 86 11.67 17.21 11.76
C LYS A 86 12.27 16.55 10.51
N TYR A 87 13.48 16.95 10.09
CA TYR A 87 14.13 16.35 8.92
C TYR A 87 14.42 14.86 9.12
N ALA A 88 14.89 14.44 10.30
CA ALA A 88 15.07 13.02 10.60
C ALA A 88 13.76 12.22 10.52
N ALA A 89 12.64 12.77 11.01
CA ALA A 89 11.33 12.15 10.89
C ALA A 89 10.79 12.13 9.44
N GLU A 90 11.11 13.14 8.63
CA GLU A 90 10.78 13.17 7.20
C GLU A 90 11.62 12.18 6.39
N GLU A 91 12.88 11.97 6.77
CA GLU A 91 13.77 10.94 6.22
C GLU A 91 13.28 9.54 6.58
N GLU A 92 13.00 9.25 7.86
CA GLU A 92 12.39 7.98 8.30
C GLU A 92 11.05 7.68 7.60
N LEU A 93 10.21 8.71 7.40
CA LEU A 93 8.91 8.56 6.73
C LEU A 93 9.04 8.36 5.21
N SER A 94 10.03 8.99 4.57
CA SER A 94 10.41 8.68 3.18
C SER A 94 10.90 7.23 3.06
N ASP A 95 11.76 6.80 3.97
CA ASP A 95 12.36 5.47 3.98
C ASP A 95 11.33 4.37 4.32
N ALA A 96 10.27 4.71 5.06
CA ALA A 96 9.10 3.86 5.27
C ALA A 96 8.18 3.81 4.02
N LYS A 97 7.98 4.93 3.32
CA LYS A 97 7.21 4.99 2.06
C LYS A 97 7.87 4.17 0.96
N ASN A 98 9.19 4.27 0.81
CA ASN A 98 9.96 3.49 -0.18
C ASN A 98 9.77 1.98 0.05
N LYS A 99 9.87 1.52 1.31
CA LYS A 99 9.63 0.12 1.69
C LYS A 99 8.18 -0.32 1.48
N LEU A 100 7.21 0.59 1.64
CA LEU A 100 5.80 0.31 1.33
C LEU A 100 5.60 0.09 -0.17
N GLU A 101 6.21 0.92 -1.04
CA GLU A 101 6.15 0.77 -2.49
C GLU A 101 6.86 -0.50 -2.97
N GLU A 102 8.02 -0.87 -2.40
CA GLU A 102 8.67 -2.16 -2.66
C GLU A 102 7.78 -3.36 -2.31
N LEU A 103 7.13 -3.33 -1.13
CA LEU A 103 6.20 -4.37 -0.69
C LEU A 103 4.94 -4.42 -1.57
N GLN A 104 4.46 -3.27 -2.06
CA GLN A 104 3.32 -3.19 -2.96
C GLN A 104 3.65 -3.82 -4.33
N VAL A 105 4.80 -3.48 -4.93
CA VAL A 105 5.31 -4.10 -6.16
C VAL A 105 5.57 -5.61 -5.99
N LEU A 106 6.01 -6.04 -4.80
CA LEU A 106 6.16 -7.47 -4.48
C LEU A 106 4.79 -8.18 -4.42
N ASN A 107 3.79 -7.55 -3.80
CA ASN A 107 2.42 -8.06 -3.69
C ASN A 107 1.75 -8.17 -5.08
N GLU A 108 1.90 -7.16 -5.94
CA GLU A 108 1.43 -7.19 -7.33
C GLU A 108 2.08 -8.34 -8.13
N LYS A 109 3.40 -8.54 -8.00
CA LYS A 109 4.11 -9.69 -8.62
C LYS A 109 3.63 -11.04 -8.08
N LEU A 110 3.23 -11.13 -6.82
CA LEU A 110 2.64 -12.34 -6.23
C LEU A 110 1.22 -12.57 -6.74
N GLN A 111 0.38 -11.53 -6.82
CA GLN A 111 -0.98 -11.61 -7.37
C GLN A 111 -0.97 -12.00 -8.86
N GLN A 112 -0.05 -11.44 -9.66
CA GLN A 112 0.14 -11.86 -11.04
C GLN A 112 0.49 -13.35 -11.14
N LYS A 113 1.45 -13.84 -10.34
CA LYS A 113 1.82 -15.26 -10.29
C LYS A 113 0.65 -16.16 -9.87
N VAL A 114 -0.14 -15.75 -8.89
CA VAL A 114 -1.37 -16.47 -8.49
C VAL A 114 -2.33 -16.56 -9.68
N ALA A 115 -2.64 -15.45 -10.34
CA ALA A 115 -3.53 -15.43 -11.52
C ALA A 115 -2.99 -16.26 -12.70
N GLU A 116 -1.67 -16.36 -12.88
CA GLU A 116 -1.03 -17.24 -13.87
C GLU A 116 -1.14 -18.73 -13.49
N THR A 117 -0.96 -19.07 -12.19
CA THR A 117 -1.19 -20.44 -11.69
C THR A 117 -2.67 -20.86 -11.75
N GLU A 118 -3.61 -19.96 -11.48
CA GLU A 118 -5.05 -20.21 -11.62
C GLU A 118 -5.45 -20.43 -13.09
N LYS A 119 -4.95 -19.60 -14.01
CA LYS A 119 -5.17 -19.78 -15.46
C LYS A 119 -4.63 -21.12 -15.95
N THR A 120 -3.40 -21.48 -15.56
CA THR A 120 -2.80 -22.76 -15.97
C THR A 120 -3.50 -23.96 -15.33
N PHE A 121 -3.94 -23.85 -14.08
CA PHE A 121 -4.78 -24.86 -13.42
C PHE A 121 -6.13 -25.04 -14.13
N HIS A 122 -6.84 -23.96 -14.49
CA HIS A 122 -8.08 -24.05 -15.24
C HIS A 122 -7.89 -24.66 -16.64
N ILE A 123 -6.81 -24.33 -17.36
CA ILE A 123 -6.47 -24.96 -18.65
C ILE A 123 -6.20 -26.47 -18.46
N ALA A 124 -5.48 -26.87 -17.41
CA ALA A 124 -5.25 -28.28 -17.10
C ALA A 124 -6.54 -29.02 -16.73
N GLN A 125 -7.40 -28.40 -15.91
CA GLN A 125 -8.70 -28.94 -15.53
C GLN A 125 -9.65 -29.09 -16.74
N GLN A 126 -9.63 -28.13 -17.67
CA GLN A 126 -10.42 -28.22 -18.91
C GLN A 126 -9.90 -29.35 -19.80
N LYS A 127 -8.58 -29.43 -20.04
CA LYS A 127 -7.98 -30.54 -20.81
C LYS A 127 -8.29 -31.91 -20.21
N TRP A 128 -8.28 -32.02 -18.87
CA TRP A 128 -8.66 -33.26 -18.18
C TRP A 128 -10.13 -33.63 -18.41
N LYS A 129 -11.06 -32.66 -18.38
CA LYS A 129 -12.47 -32.87 -18.73
C LYS A 129 -12.64 -33.29 -20.19
N GLU A 130 -11.97 -32.61 -21.12
CA GLU A 130 -11.96 -32.94 -22.56
C GLU A 130 -11.38 -34.34 -22.85
N GLN A 131 -10.44 -34.81 -22.03
CA GLN A 131 -9.85 -36.14 -22.15
C GLN A 131 -10.73 -37.22 -21.51
N GLN A 132 -11.37 -36.94 -20.36
CA GLN A 132 -12.43 -37.79 -19.80
C GLN A 132 -13.61 -37.95 -20.78
N GLN A 133 -14.05 -36.86 -21.41
CA GLN A 133 -15.15 -36.90 -22.37
C GLN A 133 -14.80 -37.68 -23.65
N ARG A 134 -13.55 -37.60 -24.12
CA ARG A 134 -13.05 -38.44 -25.23
C ARG A 134 -12.96 -39.92 -24.86
N LEU A 135 -12.44 -40.25 -23.69
CA LEU A 135 -12.41 -41.64 -23.20
C LEU A 135 -13.83 -42.21 -22.98
N ALA A 136 -14.81 -41.36 -22.64
CA ALA A 136 -16.21 -41.77 -22.58
C ALA A 136 -16.79 -42.05 -23.97
N SER A 137 -16.57 -41.19 -24.97
CA SER A 137 -17.02 -41.45 -26.34
C SER A 137 -16.33 -42.67 -26.95
N GLU A 138 -15.01 -42.81 -26.82
CA GLU A 138 -14.26 -43.98 -27.31
C GLU A 138 -14.78 -45.29 -26.67
N LYS A 139 -15.15 -45.26 -25.38
CA LYS A 139 -15.74 -46.41 -24.68
C LYS A 139 -17.14 -46.76 -25.19
N ASP A 140 -17.98 -45.76 -25.44
CA ASP A 140 -19.33 -45.99 -25.97
C ASP A 140 -19.29 -46.39 -27.45
N ASP A 141 -18.31 -45.92 -28.22
CA ASP A 141 -18.03 -46.33 -29.60
C ASP A 141 -17.55 -47.78 -29.66
N MET A 142 -16.56 -48.17 -28.83
CA MET A 142 -16.16 -49.58 -28.68
C MET A 142 -17.34 -50.47 -28.26
N ARG A 143 -18.23 -49.99 -27.38
CA ARG A 143 -19.46 -50.74 -27.02
C ARG A 143 -20.40 -50.89 -28.22
N ARG A 144 -20.58 -49.84 -29.03
CA ARG A 144 -21.41 -49.91 -30.25
C ARG A 144 -20.82 -50.89 -31.27
N THR A 145 -19.52 -50.85 -31.54
CA THR A 145 -18.85 -51.78 -32.46
C THR A 145 -18.96 -53.23 -31.97
N CYS A 146 -18.62 -53.49 -30.70
CA CYS A 146 -18.70 -54.84 -30.12
C CYS A 146 -20.15 -55.39 -30.10
N ASN A 147 -21.16 -54.55 -29.85
CA ASN A 147 -22.56 -54.95 -29.98
C ASN A 147 -22.95 -55.26 -31.44
N ASN A 148 -22.46 -54.49 -32.41
CA ASN A 148 -22.73 -54.73 -33.83
C ASN A 148 -22.07 -56.02 -34.33
N GLU A 149 -20.84 -56.30 -33.92
CA GLU A 149 -20.12 -57.56 -34.19
C GLU A 149 -20.83 -58.76 -33.54
N TYR A 150 -21.29 -58.61 -32.29
CA TYR A 150 -22.10 -59.63 -31.61
C TYR A 150 -23.40 -59.93 -32.37
N GLU A 151 -24.13 -58.89 -32.79
CA GLU A 151 -25.35 -59.02 -33.61
C GLU A 151 -25.09 -59.64 -34.99
N LEU A 152 -23.93 -59.35 -35.61
CA LEU A 152 -23.51 -59.97 -36.86
C LEU A 152 -23.28 -61.48 -36.65
N HIS A 153 -22.46 -61.85 -35.67
CA HIS A 153 -22.16 -63.25 -35.37
C HIS A 153 -23.40 -64.03 -34.88
N LEU A 154 -24.35 -63.38 -34.20
CA LEU A 154 -25.63 -63.99 -33.85
C LEU A 154 -26.43 -64.37 -35.11
N LYS A 155 -26.50 -63.46 -36.09
CA LYS A 155 -27.15 -63.70 -37.39
C LYS A 155 -26.42 -64.76 -38.23
N GLU A 156 -25.09 -64.78 -38.21
CA GLU A 156 -24.29 -65.82 -38.84
C GLU A 156 -24.53 -67.20 -38.20
N ARG A 157 -24.56 -67.27 -36.87
CA ARG A 157 -24.88 -68.51 -36.14
C ARG A 157 -26.25 -69.03 -36.51
N SER A 158 -27.29 -68.19 -36.52
CA SER A 158 -28.64 -68.61 -36.94
C SER A 158 -28.73 -69.01 -38.41
N LYS A 159 -27.95 -68.38 -39.31
CA LYS A 159 -27.81 -68.85 -40.71
C LYS A 159 -27.20 -70.25 -40.75
N LEU A 160 -26.06 -70.46 -40.09
CA LEU A 160 -25.37 -71.77 -40.03
C LEU A 160 -26.26 -72.85 -39.40
N GLU A 161 -26.97 -72.53 -38.33
CA GLU A 161 -27.93 -73.41 -37.66
C GLU A 161 -29.07 -73.83 -38.60
N SER A 162 -29.63 -72.89 -39.39
CA SER A 162 -30.64 -73.21 -40.41
C SER A 162 -30.09 -74.06 -41.57
N VAL A 163 -28.82 -73.88 -41.95
CA VAL A 163 -28.14 -74.70 -42.98
C VAL A 163 -27.89 -76.11 -42.44
N LEU A 164 -27.38 -76.25 -41.22
CA LEU A 164 -27.20 -77.53 -40.55
C LEU A 164 -28.53 -78.28 -40.42
N GLN A 165 -29.61 -77.60 -40.00
CA GLN A 165 -30.94 -78.20 -39.89
C GLN A 165 -31.47 -78.67 -41.26
N ARG A 166 -31.22 -77.92 -42.34
CA ARG A 166 -31.56 -78.33 -43.72
C ARG A 166 -30.70 -79.50 -44.22
N VAL A 167 -29.40 -79.53 -43.91
CA VAL A 167 -28.50 -80.65 -44.25
C VAL A 167 -28.90 -81.92 -43.49
N CYS A 168 -29.20 -81.83 -42.20
CA CYS A 168 -29.71 -82.95 -41.41
C CYS A 168 -31.04 -83.49 -41.96
N LYS A 169 -31.95 -82.62 -42.41
CA LYS A 169 -33.20 -83.03 -43.07
C LYS A 169 -32.94 -83.78 -44.38
N LEU A 170 -32.07 -83.26 -45.25
CA LEU A 170 -31.67 -83.93 -46.49
C LEU A 170 -30.97 -85.27 -46.22
N TRP A 171 -30.18 -85.38 -45.15
CA TRP A 171 -29.56 -86.64 -44.74
C TRP A 171 -30.60 -87.67 -44.26
N LEU A 172 -31.58 -87.25 -43.47
CA LEU A 172 -32.71 -88.09 -43.05
C LEU A 172 -33.57 -88.55 -44.23
N GLU A 173 -33.91 -87.65 -45.14
CA GLU A 173 -34.66 -87.97 -46.37
C GLU A 173 -33.89 -88.97 -47.25
N LYS A 174 -32.57 -88.78 -47.40
CA LYS A 174 -31.70 -89.70 -48.14
C LYS A 174 -31.53 -91.06 -47.45
N LEU A 175 -31.46 -91.09 -46.11
CA LEU A 175 -31.45 -92.33 -45.33
C LEU A 175 -32.77 -93.11 -45.52
N HIS A 176 -33.89 -92.39 -45.52
CA HIS A 176 -35.22 -92.96 -45.79
C HIS A 176 -35.30 -93.55 -47.21
N PHE A 177 -34.77 -92.85 -48.22
CA PHE A 177 -34.73 -93.33 -49.60
C PHE A 177 -33.88 -94.60 -49.77
N MET A 178 -32.74 -94.69 -49.06
CA MET A 178 -31.94 -95.93 -49.06
C MET A 178 -32.68 -97.09 -48.39
N ASN A 179 -33.35 -96.86 -47.25
CA ASN A 179 -34.17 -97.88 -46.60
C ASN A 179 -35.32 -98.38 -47.49
N CYS A 180 -36.01 -97.47 -48.21
CA CYS A 180 -37.06 -97.85 -49.15
C CYS A 180 -36.52 -98.71 -50.31
N ASN A 181 -35.35 -98.40 -50.86
CA ASN A 181 -34.75 -99.19 -51.94
C ASN A 181 -34.25 -100.57 -51.47
N SER A 182 -33.82 -100.73 -50.22
CA SER A 182 -33.54 -102.07 -49.66
C SER A 182 -34.79 -102.93 -49.46
N GLN A 183 -36.00 -102.34 -49.51
CA GLN A 183 -37.26 -103.02 -49.19
C GLN A 183 -38.14 -103.34 -50.41
N LEU A 184 -37.66 -103.03 -51.64
CA LEU A 184 -38.31 -103.36 -52.91
C LEU A 184 -37.49 -104.34 -53.79
N GLY A 185 -36.38 -104.87 -53.27
CA GLY A 185 -35.44 -105.71 -54.02
C GLY A 185 -35.74 -107.22 -54.07
N TYR A 186 -36.91 -107.68 -53.60
CA TYR A 186 -37.15 -109.12 -53.31
C TYR A 186 -38.32 -109.79 -54.05
N GLU A 187 -39.06 -109.10 -54.93
CA GLU A 187 -40.29 -109.65 -55.57
C GLU A 187 -40.27 -109.75 -57.11
N ASN A 188 -39.16 -109.47 -57.79
CA ASN A 188 -39.06 -109.60 -59.26
C ASN A 188 -37.84 -110.43 -59.68
N ALA A 189 -37.88 -111.74 -59.39
CA ALA A 189 -36.82 -112.70 -59.69
C ALA A 189 -37.33 -113.97 -60.41
N GLU A 190 -38.26 -113.83 -61.35
CA GLU A 190 -38.73 -114.91 -62.20
C GLU A 190 -39.02 -114.40 -63.64
N VAL A 191 -39.03 -115.30 -64.62
CA VAL A 191 -39.05 -115.05 -66.09
C VAL A 191 -37.76 -114.41 -66.65
N GLY A 192 -37.08 -115.08 -67.59
CA GLY A 192 -36.01 -114.46 -68.39
C GLY A 192 -34.90 -115.37 -68.96
N MET A 193 -34.75 -116.59 -68.46
CA MET A 193 -33.77 -117.55 -69.02
C MET A 193 -34.32 -118.25 -70.28
N GLU A 194 -34.01 -117.73 -71.48
CA GLU A 194 -33.89 -118.57 -72.68
C GLU A 194 -33.21 -117.86 -73.89
N MET A 195 -33.01 -118.62 -74.97
CA MET A 195 -32.50 -118.16 -76.29
C MET A 195 -31.08 -117.56 -76.37
N LYS A 196 -30.11 -118.18 -75.69
CA LYS A 196 -28.68 -117.95 -75.95
C LYS A 196 -28.10 -118.86 -77.07
N GLU A 197 -28.83 -119.07 -78.17
CA GLU A 197 -28.26 -119.68 -79.38
C GLU A 197 -29.12 -119.50 -80.65
N ARG A 198 -28.77 -118.53 -81.52
CA ARG A 198 -28.92 -118.56 -83.01
C ARG A 198 -28.49 -117.22 -83.64
N LYS A 199 -28.31 -117.23 -84.97
CA LYS A 199 -27.91 -116.09 -85.83
C LYS A 199 -26.53 -115.49 -85.57
N ILE A 200 -25.51 -116.35 -85.66
CA ILE A 200 -24.33 -116.03 -86.46
C ILE A 200 -24.79 -115.82 -87.91
N SER A 201 -25.36 -114.65 -88.22
CA SER A 201 -25.88 -114.27 -89.55
C SER A 201 -26.25 -112.77 -89.63
N CYS A 202 -25.36 -111.87 -89.20
CA CYS A 202 -25.53 -110.42 -89.34
C CYS A 202 -24.19 -109.64 -89.42
N GLY A 203 -23.10 -110.30 -89.83
CA GLY A 203 -21.74 -109.75 -89.75
C GLY A 203 -21.39 -108.64 -90.76
N GLU A 204 -22.28 -108.34 -91.71
CA GLU A 204 -21.93 -107.55 -92.90
C GLU A 204 -22.67 -106.21 -93.03
N LEU A 205 -23.79 -106.03 -92.33
CA LEU A 205 -24.52 -104.76 -92.30
C LEU A 205 -23.87 -103.70 -91.39
N ALA A 206 -22.97 -104.11 -90.48
CA ALA A 206 -22.31 -103.19 -89.55
C ALA A 206 -21.32 -102.22 -90.21
N LEU A 207 -20.74 -102.55 -91.37
CA LEU A 207 -19.71 -101.71 -92.01
C LEU A 207 -20.29 -100.50 -92.77
N ILE A 208 -21.50 -100.62 -93.31
CA ILE A 208 -22.15 -99.59 -94.15
C ILE A 208 -22.48 -98.32 -93.34
N LEU A 209 -22.70 -98.46 -92.02
CA LEU A 209 -22.99 -97.34 -91.12
C LEU A 209 -21.76 -96.47 -90.76
N VAL A 210 -20.55 -97.06 -90.73
CA VAL A 210 -19.39 -96.41 -90.09
C VAL A 210 -18.67 -95.40 -91.00
N LEU A 211 -18.63 -95.62 -92.32
CA LEU A 211 -17.98 -94.67 -93.25
C LEU A 211 -18.70 -93.31 -93.32
N PRO A 212 -20.05 -93.25 -93.52
CA PRO A 212 -20.78 -91.99 -93.47
C PRO A 212 -20.60 -91.27 -92.12
N GLN A 213 -20.57 -92.02 -91.02
CA GLN A 213 -20.41 -91.46 -89.68
C GLN A 213 -19.02 -90.82 -89.47
N LYS A 214 -17.94 -91.37 -90.06
CA LYS A 214 -16.62 -90.71 -90.04
C LYS A 214 -16.59 -89.39 -90.84
N GLN A 215 -17.22 -89.34 -92.01
CA GLN A 215 -17.31 -88.08 -92.78
C GLN A 215 -18.23 -87.06 -92.10
N ASN A 216 -19.35 -87.50 -91.52
CA ASN A 216 -20.25 -86.62 -90.76
C ASN A 216 -19.56 -86.06 -89.51
N ASN A 217 -18.79 -86.88 -88.76
CA ASN A 217 -17.99 -86.40 -87.63
C ASN A 217 -16.91 -85.37 -88.07
N ALA A 218 -16.30 -85.52 -89.25
CA ALA A 218 -15.36 -84.54 -89.79
C ALA A 218 -16.05 -83.21 -90.16
N LEU A 219 -17.21 -83.27 -90.81
CA LEU A 219 -18.03 -82.10 -91.14
C LEU A 219 -18.61 -81.42 -89.89
N GLN A 220 -19.02 -82.18 -88.86
CA GLN A 220 -19.39 -81.67 -87.56
C GLN A 220 -18.22 -80.96 -86.87
N ASN A 221 -17.00 -81.51 -86.92
CA ASN A 221 -15.81 -80.88 -86.34
C ASN A 221 -15.44 -79.56 -87.05
N ILE A 222 -15.56 -79.51 -88.39
CA ILE A 222 -15.38 -78.26 -89.16
C ILE A 222 -16.49 -77.24 -88.85
N ARG A 223 -17.76 -77.66 -88.83
CA ARG A 223 -18.88 -76.80 -88.43
C ARG A 223 -18.76 -76.30 -86.99
N LYS A 224 -18.24 -77.13 -86.07
CA LYS A 224 -17.96 -76.75 -84.69
C LYS A 224 -16.89 -75.66 -84.66
N LYS A 225 -15.72 -75.88 -85.26
CA LYS A 225 -14.66 -74.85 -85.35
C LYS A 225 -15.11 -73.55 -86.01
N MET A 226 -15.97 -73.62 -87.03
CA MET A 226 -16.55 -72.44 -87.66
C MET A 226 -17.47 -71.67 -86.69
N LYS A 227 -18.32 -72.37 -85.93
CA LYS A 227 -19.11 -71.76 -84.84
C LYS A 227 -18.25 -71.23 -83.71
N ASP A 228 -17.19 -71.94 -83.31
CA ASP A 228 -16.28 -71.52 -82.24
C ASP A 228 -15.61 -70.18 -82.62
N VAL A 229 -15.13 -70.05 -83.87
CA VAL A 229 -14.55 -68.79 -84.41
C VAL A 229 -15.61 -67.68 -84.58
N GLU A 230 -16.84 -68.02 -84.98
CA GLU A 230 -17.94 -67.06 -85.09
C GLU A 230 -18.39 -66.55 -83.69
N VAL A 231 -18.34 -67.39 -82.67
CA VAL A 231 -18.57 -67.02 -81.26
C VAL A 231 -17.42 -66.14 -80.73
N GLU A 232 -16.15 -66.48 -81.00
CA GLU A 232 -15.02 -65.61 -80.64
C GLU A 232 -15.11 -64.25 -81.33
N HIS A 233 -15.40 -64.19 -82.63
CA HIS A 233 -15.54 -62.93 -83.36
C HIS A 233 -16.70 -62.07 -82.84
N ASN A 234 -17.84 -62.67 -82.51
CA ASN A 234 -18.94 -61.97 -81.85
C ASN A 234 -18.55 -61.50 -80.44
N GLY A 235 -17.80 -62.29 -79.67
CA GLY A 235 -17.25 -61.89 -78.38
C GLY A 235 -16.32 -60.68 -78.47
N TYR A 236 -15.43 -60.63 -79.47
CA TYR A 236 -14.59 -59.45 -79.73
C TYR A 236 -15.42 -58.22 -80.15
N ASN A 237 -16.45 -58.40 -80.98
CA ASN A 237 -17.35 -57.31 -81.38
C ASN A 237 -18.20 -56.79 -80.20
N GLU A 238 -18.63 -57.64 -79.28
CA GLU A 238 -19.27 -57.19 -78.04
C GLU A 238 -18.30 -56.50 -77.09
N LEU A 239 -17.06 -57.00 -76.97
CA LEU A 239 -16.03 -56.37 -76.12
C LEU A 239 -15.71 -54.95 -76.63
N LEU A 240 -15.53 -54.79 -77.94
CA LEU A 240 -15.38 -53.48 -78.59
C LEU A 240 -16.59 -52.57 -78.36
N ARG A 241 -17.82 -53.11 -78.41
CA ARG A 241 -19.04 -52.34 -78.14
C ARG A 241 -19.14 -51.89 -76.67
N ARG A 242 -18.79 -52.77 -75.72
CA ARG A 242 -18.72 -52.43 -74.28
C ARG A 242 -17.69 -51.33 -74.03
N GLN A 243 -16.47 -51.49 -74.56
CA GLN A 243 -15.41 -50.48 -74.47
C GLN A 243 -15.82 -49.13 -75.10
N ALA A 244 -16.52 -49.13 -76.23
CA ALA A 244 -17.05 -47.92 -76.84
C ALA A 244 -18.05 -47.20 -75.91
N SER A 245 -19.01 -47.93 -75.32
CA SER A 245 -19.97 -47.35 -74.36
C SER A 245 -19.34 -46.90 -73.04
N GLU A 246 -18.29 -47.57 -72.57
CA GLU A 246 -17.52 -47.15 -71.39
C GLU A 246 -16.75 -45.85 -71.66
N LEU A 247 -16.15 -45.72 -72.85
CA LEU A 247 -15.49 -44.49 -73.30
C LEU A 247 -16.48 -43.33 -73.44
N GLU A 248 -17.63 -43.56 -74.07
CA GLU A 248 -18.71 -42.57 -74.23
C GLU A 248 -19.21 -42.07 -72.86
N TYR A 249 -19.54 -42.98 -71.94
CA TYR A 249 -19.93 -42.63 -70.57
C TYR A 249 -18.83 -41.91 -69.78
N SER A 250 -17.56 -42.27 -70.00
CA SER A 250 -16.43 -41.58 -69.36
C SER A 250 -16.26 -40.14 -69.85
N ALA A 251 -16.49 -39.88 -71.15
CA ALA A 251 -16.48 -38.53 -71.72
C ALA A 251 -17.66 -37.69 -71.21
N GLU A 252 -18.87 -38.26 -71.12
CA GLU A 252 -20.01 -37.59 -70.48
C GLU A 252 -19.77 -37.26 -69.00
N ARG A 253 -18.96 -38.08 -68.29
CA ARG A 253 -18.58 -37.82 -66.90
C ARG A 253 -17.53 -36.71 -66.81
N GLU A 254 -16.53 -36.71 -67.69
CA GLU A 254 -15.50 -35.66 -67.76
C GLU A 254 -16.12 -34.29 -68.05
N GLU A 255 -17.00 -34.21 -69.07
CA GLU A 255 -17.68 -32.97 -69.46
C GLU A 255 -18.63 -32.43 -68.36
N ARG A 256 -19.19 -33.31 -67.51
CA ARG A 256 -19.93 -32.91 -66.29
C ARG A 256 -19.00 -32.36 -65.21
N LEU A 257 -17.94 -33.09 -64.87
CA LEU A 257 -16.95 -32.67 -63.87
C LEU A 257 -16.27 -31.34 -64.24
N LYS A 258 -16.02 -31.12 -65.54
CA LYS A 258 -15.51 -29.85 -66.07
C LYS A 258 -16.47 -28.68 -65.82
N LYS A 259 -17.77 -28.85 -66.09
CA LYS A 259 -18.81 -27.84 -65.80
C LYS A 259 -18.96 -27.57 -64.31
N GLU A 260 -18.83 -28.60 -63.47
CA GLU A 260 -18.82 -28.44 -62.01
C GLU A 260 -17.58 -27.67 -61.52
N LEU A 261 -16.41 -27.90 -62.12
CA LEU A 261 -15.16 -27.19 -61.84
C LEU A 261 -15.20 -25.73 -62.32
N GLU A 262 -15.78 -25.45 -63.49
CA GLU A 262 -16.07 -24.09 -63.96
C GLU A 262 -17.04 -23.37 -63.01
N ALA A 263 -18.13 -24.03 -62.59
CA ALA A 263 -19.05 -23.51 -61.60
C ALA A 263 -18.42 -23.33 -60.20
N ALA A 264 -17.43 -24.16 -59.83
CA ALA A 264 -16.68 -24.04 -58.58
C ALA A 264 -15.68 -22.86 -58.63
N THR A 265 -14.94 -22.70 -59.72
CA THR A 265 -13.99 -21.58 -59.88
C THR A 265 -14.68 -20.22 -59.97
N VAL A 266 -15.87 -20.12 -60.58
CA VAL A 266 -16.71 -18.91 -60.49
C VAL A 266 -17.17 -18.62 -59.05
N ARG A 267 -17.54 -19.65 -58.28
CA ARG A 267 -17.87 -19.50 -56.85
C ARG A 267 -16.67 -19.07 -56.00
N ILE A 268 -15.46 -19.58 -56.30
CA ILE A 268 -14.21 -19.15 -55.65
C ILE A 268 -13.95 -17.67 -55.91
N LYS A 269 -13.98 -17.21 -57.17
CA LYS A 269 -13.78 -15.78 -57.50
C LYS A 269 -14.75 -14.86 -56.75
N LYS A 270 -16.04 -15.22 -56.70
CA LYS A 270 -17.04 -14.43 -55.96
C LYS A 270 -16.78 -14.43 -54.44
N LEU A 271 -16.19 -15.48 -53.88
CA LEU A 271 -15.77 -15.51 -52.48
C LEU A 271 -14.50 -14.66 -52.26
N GLU A 272 -13.57 -14.63 -53.20
CA GLU A 272 -12.38 -13.78 -53.17
C GLU A 272 -12.77 -12.29 -53.25
N GLU A 273 -13.68 -11.92 -54.16
CA GLU A 273 -14.29 -10.58 -54.26
C GLU A 273 -14.98 -10.16 -52.95
N ASN A 274 -15.79 -11.04 -52.35
CA ASN A 274 -16.43 -10.78 -51.05
C ASN A 274 -15.40 -10.62 -49.92
N ILE A 275 -14.35 -11.43 -49.89
CA ILE A 275 -13.27 -11.35 -48.88
C ILE A 275 -12.50 -10.03 -49.03
N GLU A 276 -12.26 -9.55 -50.25
CA GLU A 276 -11.59 -8.26 -50.46
C GLU A 276 -12.50 -7.07 -50.11
N ALA A 277 -13.81 -7.18 -50.35
CA ALA A 277 -14.78 -6.21 -49.85
C ALA A 277 -14.84 -6.19 -48.30
N GLU A 278 -14.82 -7.35 -47.64
CA GLU A 278 -14.69 -7.43 -46.17
C GLU A 278 -13.37 -6.83 -45.66
N ARG A 279 -12.25 -7.03 -46.37
CA ARG A 279 -10.95 -6.43 -46.04
C ARG A 279 -10.99 -4.91 -46.16
N ALA A 280 -11.54 -4.37 -47.25
CA ALA A 280 -11.70 -2.94 -47.45
C ALA A 280 -12.55 -2.30 -46.33
N ALA A 281 -13.72 -2.87 -46.03
CA ALA A 281 -14.60 -2.40 -44.95
C ALA A 281 -13.95 -2.52 -43.56
N HIS A 282 -13.16 -3.57 -43.29
CA HIS A 282 -12.40 -3.69 -42.05
C HIS A 282 -11.25 -2.67 -41.96
N LEU A 283 -10.60 -2.32 -43.08
CA LEU A 283 -9.57 -1.27 -43.11
C LEU A 283 -10.18 0.12 -42.87
N GLU A 284 -11.31 0.44 -43.51
CA GLU A 284 -12.06 1.68 -43.25
C GLU A 284 -12.53 1.77 -41.79
N SER A 285 -13.10 0.69 -41.26
CA SER A 285 -13.48 0.56 -39.85
C SER A 285 -12.29 0.74 -38.89
N LYS A 286 -11.11 0.21 -39.24
CA LYS A 286 -9.86 0.39 -38.50
C LYS A 286 -9.41 1.85 -38.51
N PHE A 287 -9.39 2.52 -39.67
CA PHE A 287 -9.02 3.94 -39.76
C PHE A 287 -10.00 4.83 -38.97
N ASN A 288 -11.31 4.59 -39.08
CA ASN A 288 -12.32 5.31 -38.28
C ASN A 288 -12.13 5.07 -36.77
N SER A 289 -11.79 3.84 -36.36
CA SER A 289 -11.45 3.53 -34.96
C SER A 289 -10.14 4.19 -34.50
N GLU A 290 -9.16 4.38 -35.38
CA GLU A 290 -7.90 5.08 -35.08
C GLU A 290 -8.12 6.59 -34.96
N ILE A 291 -8.96 7.20 -35.81
CA ILE A 291 -9.39 8.60 -35.68
C ILE A 291 -10.13 8.82 -34.35
N ILE A 292 -11.02 7.91 -33.95
CA ILE A 292 -11.72 7.98 -32.65
C ILE A 292 -10.74 7.82 -31.49
N GLN A 293 -9.75 6.91 -31.58
CA GLN A 293 -8.73 6.73 -30.54
C GLN A 293 -7.80 7.95 -30.42
N LEU A 294 -7.44 8.60 -31.52
CA LEU A 294 -6.72 9.88 -31.50
C LEU A 294 -7.57 10.96 -30.82
N ARG A 295 -8.86 11.06 -31.16
CA ARG A 295 -9.73 12.08 -30.55
C ARG A 295 -10.00 11.85 -29.06
N ILE A 296 -10.02 10.58 -28.62
CA ILE A 296 -10.04 10.23 -27.19
C ILE A 296 -8.73 10.69 -26.53
N ARG A 297 -7.56 10.42 -27.13
CA ARG A 297 -6.27 10.87 -26.60
C ARG A 297 -6.15 12.40 -26.52
N ASP A 298 -6.69 13.15 -27.48
CA ASP A 298 -6.75 14.62 -27.41
C ASP A 298 -7.53 15.09 -26.16
N LEU A 299 -8.69 14.48 -25.92
CA LEU A 299 -9.59 14.80 -24.81
C LEU A 299 -9.01 14.34 -23.47
N GLU A 300 -8.32 13.20 -23.43
CA GLU A 300 -7.57 12.73 -22.26
C GLU A 300 -6.41 13.69 -21.95
N GLY A 301 -5.66 14.15 -22.96
CA GLY A 301 -4.60 15.16 -22.80
C GLY A 301 -5.14 16.47 -22.21
N ALA A 302 -6.21 17.01 -22.79
CA ALA A 302 -6.89 18.20 -22.27
C ALA A 302 -7.40 18.00 -20.84
N LEU A 303 -7.96 16.83 -20.51
CA LEU A 303 -8.42 16.49 -19.17
C LEU A 303 -7.28 16.35 -18.15
N GLN A 304 -6.09 15.90 -18.55
CA GLN A 304 -4.93 15.86 -17.64
C GLN A 304 -4.34 17.26 -17.41
N VAL A 305 -4.35 18.14 -18.42
CA VAL A 305 -4.01 19.57 -18.24
C VAL A 305 -4.99 20.25 -17.27
N GLU A 306 -6.29 20.01 -17.42
CA GLU A 306 -7.31 20.58 -16.53
C GLU A 306 -7.24 20.01 -15.10
N LYS A 307 -6.80 18.76 -14.93
CA LYS A 307 -6.50 18.21 -13.59
C LYS A 307 -5.25 18.81 -12.98
N ALA A 308 -4.24 19.15 -13.79
CA ALA A 308 -3.03 19.81 -13.32
C ALA A 308 -3.33 21.24 -12.83
N SER A 309 -4.08 22.03 -13.61
CA SER A 309 -4.54 23.37 -13.19
C SER A 309 -5.47 23.30 -11.98
N GLN A 310 -6.36 22.30 -11.90
CA GLN A 310 -7.19 22.06 -10.72
C GLN A 310 -6.34 21.69 -9.49
N ALA A 311 -5.28 20.89 -9.64
CA ALA A 311 -4.40 20.51 -8.54
C ALA A 311 -3.57 21.72 -8.05
N GLU A 312 -3.08 22.56 -8.96
CA GLU A 312 -2.37 23.81 -8.64
C GLU A 312 -3.30 24.78 -7.87
N ALA A 313 -4.52 25.02 -8.38
CA ALA A 313 -5.52 25.84 -7.70
C ALA A 313 -5.95 25.27 -6.32
N LEU A 314 -5.92 23.95 -6.13
CA LEU A 314 -6.15 23.32 -4.83
C LEU A 314 -4.98 23.49 -3.87
N LEU A 315 -3.73 23.49 -4.36
CA LEU A 315 -2.54 23.75 -3.54
C LEU A 315 -2.50 25.21 -3.07
N ASP A 316 -2.80 26.16 -3.95
CA ASP A 316 -2.93 27.59 -3.61
C ASP A 316 -4.03 27.81 -2.55
N LEU A 317 -5.18 27.15 -2.72
CA LEU A 317 -6.29 27.23 -1.77
C LEU A 317 -5.95 26.57 -0.42
N GLU A 318 -5.12 25.53 -0.40
CA GLU A 318 -4.61 24.90 0.84
C GLU A 318 -3.55 25.77 1.54
N MET A 319 -2.69 26.45 0.78
CA MET A 319 -1.78 27.48 1.29
C MET A 319 -2.55 28.63 1.94
N ILE A 320 -3.56 29.18 1.26
CA ILE A 320 -4.40 30.27 1.78
C ILE A 320 -5.14 29.84 3.06
N LYS A 321 -5.71 28.63 3.12
CA LYS A 321 -6.30 28.08 4.36
C LYS A 321 -5.28 28.02 5.50
N LYS A 322 -4.05 27.60 5.21
CA LYS A 322 -2.97 27.50 6.22
C LYS A 322 -2.59 28.88 6.76
N GLU A 323 -2.49 29.89 5.90
CA GLU A 323 -2.25 31.28 6.32
C GLU A 323 -3.39 31.82 7.18
N PHE A 324 -4.66 31.62 6.78
CA PHE A 324 -5.81 31.97 7.62
C PHE A 324 -5.77 31.29 8.98
N LYS A 325 -5.39 30.00 9.04
CA LYS A 325 -5.27 29.25 10.28
C LYS A 325 -4.10 29.74 11.15
N GLU A 326 -2.99 30.19 10.56
CA GLU A 326 -1.89 30.80 11.31
C GLU A 326 -2.27 32.17 11.88
N VAL A 327 -3.08 32.95 11.16
CA VAL A 327 -3.69 34.21 11.65
C VAL A 327 -4.71 33.96 12.76
N GLU A 328 -5.60 32.98 12.62
CA GLU A 328 -6.58 32.58 13.64
C GLU A 328 -5.88 32.13 14.94
N ASN A 329 -4.82 31.31 14.81
CA ASN A 329 -3.96 30.92 15.93
C ASN A 329 -3.16 32.10 16.53
N ALA A 330 -2.92 33.19 15.80
CA ALA A 330 -2.35 34.42 16.37
C ALA A 330 -3.40 35.21 17.14
N TYR A 331 -4.60 35.37 16.57
CA TYR A 331 -5.73 36.06 17.19
C TYR A 331 -6.16 35.43 18.52
N GLU A 332 -6.32 34.10 18.58
CA GLU A 332 -6.70 33.42 19.83
C GLU A 332 -5.59 33.49 20.90
N ARG A 333 -4.31 33.54 20.52
CA ARG A 333 -3.20 33.80 21.47
C ARG A 333 -3.24 35.22 22.02
N GLU A 334 -3.48 36.21 21.17
CA GLU A 334 -3.60 37.62 21.57
C GLU A 334 -4.80 37.80 22.53
N LYS A 335 -5.94 37.20 22.20
CA LYS A 335 -7.17 37.16 23.00
C LYS A 335 -6.97 36.48 24.36
N HIS A 336 -6.26 35.35 24.42
CA HIS A 336 -5.87 34.74 25.69
C HIS A 336 -4.93 35.63 26.51
N SER A 337 -3.94 36.28 25.89
CA SER A 337 -3.05 37.22 26.60
C SER A 337 -3.80 38.44 27.14
N ALA A 338 -4.73 39.00 26.36
CA ALA A 338 -5.60 40.09 26.79
C ALA A 338 -6.48 39.68 27.99
N GLN A 339 -7.05 38.48 27.97
CA GLN A 339 -7.83 37.93 29.10
C GLN A 339 -6.97 37.74 30.35
N GLU A 340 -5.78 37.15 30.24
CA GLU A 340 -4.85 37.05 31.37
C GLU A 340 -4.47 38.43 31.93
N ASN A 341 -4.25 39.42 31.07
CA ASN A 341 -3.87 40.77 31.49
C ASN A 341 -5.04 41.51 32.16
N LEU A 342 -6.27 41.28 31.72
CA LEU A 342 -7.48 41.72 32.40
C LEU A 342 -7.61 41.05 33.79
N GLU A 343 -7.32 39.76 33.92
CA GLU A 343 -7.35 39.06 35.20
C GLU A 343 -6.26 39.55 36.17
N LYS A 344 -5.03 39.77 35.69
CA LYS A 344 -3.93 40.38 36.44
C LYS A 344 -4.31 41.80 36.92
N LEU A 345 -4.93 42.61 36.05
CA LEU A 345 -5.42 43.94 36.41
C LEU A 345 -6.51 43.87 37.52
N ASN A 346 -7.48 42.97 37.37
CA ASN A 346 -8.53 42.75 38.38
C ASN A 346 -7.97 42.28 39.73
N ILE A 347 -6.83 41.58 39.76
CA ILE A 347 -6.13 41.19 41.01
C ILE A 347 -5.48 42.43 41.64
N LEU A 348 -4.71 43.20 40.85
CA LEU A 348 -4.05 44.42 41.31
C LEU A 348 -5.05 45.49 41.81
N GLU A 349 -6.23 45.59 41.20
CA GLU A 349 -7.30 46.49 41.67
C GLU A 349 -7.84 46.06 43.04
N ARG A 350 -8.02 44.74 43.28
CA ARG A 350 -8.42 44.19 44.59
C ARG A 350 -7.33 44.38 45.65
N GLU A 351 -6.05 44.26 45.27
CA GLU A 351 -4.91 44.55 46.15
C GLU A 351 -4.82 46.06 46.47
N CYS A 352 -5.09 46.93 45.51
CA CYS A 352 -5.18 48.38 45.72
C CYS A 352 -6.35 48.75 46.65
N PHE A 353 -7.52 48.13 46.48
CA PHE A 353 -8.69 48.37 47.33
C PHE A 353 -8.45 47.90 48.78
N THR A 354 -7.87 46.72 48.97
CA THR A 354 -7.57 46.18 50.31
C THR A 354 -6.47 46.96 51.03
N THR A 355 -5.41 47.39 50.33
CA THR A 355 -4.38 48.25 50.91
C THR A 355 -4.89 49.65 51.23
N ASN A 356 -5.74 50.27 50.40
CA ASN A 356 -6.43 51.52 50.73
C ASN A 356 -7.32 51.37 51.98
N LYS A 357 -8.05 50.26 52.12
CA LYS A 357 -8.86 50.00 53.31
C LYS A 357 -8.00 49.94 54.58
N GLN A 358 -6.92 49.16 54.57
CA GLN A 358 -5.97 49.08 55.69
C GLN A 358 -5.30 50.44 56.00
N MET A 359 -5.04 51.25 54.98
CA MET A 359 -4.46 52.59 55.15
C MET A 359 -5.47 53.56 55.77
N ASN A 360 -6.75 53.52 55.38
CA ASN A 360 -7.82 54.27 56.05
C ASN A 360 -8.03 53.84 57.50
N GLU A 361 -8.01 52.54 57.79
CA GLU A 361 -8.09 52.01 59.16
C GLU A 361 -6.95 52.56 60.03
N LYS A 362 -5.70 52.53 59.54
CA LYS A 362 -4.54 53.14 60.21
C LYS A 362 -4.65 54.67 60.34
N ILE A 363 -5.25 55.36 59.38
CA ILE A 363 -5.49 56.81 59.46
C ILE A 363 -6.49 57.13 60.58
N GLU A 364 -7.56 56.34 60.76
CA GLU A 364 -8.51 56.53 61.86
C GLU A 364 -7.90 56.19 63.23
N GLU A 365 -7.02 55.18 63.33
CA GLU A 365 -6.23 54.95 64.54
C GLU A 365 -5.32 56.15 64.87
N LYS A 366 -4.60 56.69 63.87
CA LYS A 366 -3.74 57.86 64.08
C LYS A 366 -4.54 59.11 64.44
N LYS A 367 -5.75 59.31 63.88
CA LYS A 367 -6.68 60.38 64.31
C LYS A 367 -7.10 60.23 65.77
N LYS A 368 -7.41 59.02 66.23
CA LYS A 368 -7.72 58.76 67.66
C LYS A 368 -6.53 59.11 68.57
N VAL A 369 -5.32 58.72 68.20
CA VAL A 369 -4.09 59.03 68.96
C VAL A 369 -3.80 60.54 68.96
N ILE A 370 -3.99 61.23 67.82
CA ILE A 370 -3.85 62.69 67.75
C ILE A 370 -4.89 63.37 68.65
N LYS A 371 -6.13 62.86 68.72
CA LYS A 371 -7.15 63.39 69.63
C LYS A 371 -6.74 63.24 71.10
N ASP A 372 -6.32 62.04 71.53
CA ASP A 372 -5.84 61.79 72.91
C ASP A 372 -4.68 62.72 73.29
N LEU A 373 -3.67 62.85 72.41
CA LEU A 373 -2.55 63.77 72.63
C LEU A 373 -2.98 65.23 72.69
N SER A 374 -3.98 65.64 71.89
CA SER A 374 -4.54 67.01 71.94
C SER A 374 -5.31 67.27 73.24
N GLU A 375 -6.04 66.28 73.72
CA GLU A 375 -6.83 66.33 74.96
C GLU A 375 -5.89 66.33 76.18
N ARG A 376 -4.77 65.59 76.13
CA ARG A 376 -3.69 65.65 77.12
C ARG A 376 -2.91 66.97 77.08
N LEU A 377 -2.74 67.58 75.91
CA LEU A 377 -2.13 68.92 75.78
C LEU A 377 -3.03 70.02 76.38
N ALA A 378 -4.33 69.99 76.10
CA ALA A 378 -5.29 70.92 76.71
C ALA A 378 -5.31 70.81 78.25
N ASN A 379 -5.17 69.58 78.77
CA ASN A 379 -5.05 69.34 80.22
C ASN A 379 -3.72 69.86 80.80
N SER A 380 -2.59 69.70 80.10
CA SER A 380 -1.31 70.27 80.58
C SER A 380 -1.28 71.80 80.50
N GLU A 381 -1.97 72.42 79.53
CA GLU A 381 -2.19 73.87 79.48
C GLU A 381 -3.13 74.40 80.58
N LYS A 382 -4.06 73.57 81.07
CA LYS A 382 -4.88 73.87 82.24
C LYS A 382 -4.02 73.86 83.52
N ILE A 383 -3.26 72.78 83.74
CA ILE A 383 -2.31 72.65 84.86
C ILE A 383 -1.26 73.77 84.83
N ARG A 384 -0.78 74.17 83.65
CA ARG A 384 0.15 75.31 83.49
C ARG A 384 -0.47 76.64 83.93
N ARG A 385 -1.76 76.86 83.69
CA ARG A 385 -2.45 78.07 84.18
C ARG A 385 -2.65 78.04 85.69
N GLU A 386 -3.03 76.90 86.24
CA GLU A 386 -3.20 76.69 87.68
C GLU A 386 -1.88 76.95 88.44
N LEU A 387 -0.77 76.38 87.97
CA LEU A 387 0.58 76.68 88.48
C LEU A 387 1.00 78.16 88.29
N GLN A 388 0.53 78.82 87.24
CA GLN A 388 0.84 80.24 86.98
C GLN A 388 0.03 81.18 87.90
N GLU A 389 -1.15 80.76 88.34
CA GLU A 389 -1.94 81.44 89.38
C GLU A 389 -1.37 81.18 90.79
N GLU A 390 -0.94 79.95 91.10
CA GLU A 390 -0.22 79.63 92.34
C GLU A 390 1.11 80.38 92.44
N LEU A 391 1.85 80.54 91.34
CA LEU A 391 3.05 81.39 91.31
C LEU A 391 2.73 82.86 91.60
N ALA A 392 1.55 83.34 91.20
CA ALA A 392 1.08 84.69 91.48
C ALA A 392 0.65 84.87 92.95
N THR A 393 0.01 83.88 93.57
CA THR A 393 -0.31 83.92 95.00
C THR A 393 0.94 83.75 95.88
N ALA A 394 1.89 82.90 95.49
CA ALA A 394 3.18 82.76 96.15
C ALA A 394 3.98 84.09 96.11
N LYS A 395 4.02 84.78 94.96
CA LYS A 395 4.64 86.11 94.84
C LYS A 395 3.97 87.18 95.70
N LYS A 396 2.64 87.13 95.89
CA LYS A 396 1.95 88.02 96.85
C LYS A 396 2.37 87.75 98.30
N HIS A 397 2.50 86.49 98.71
CA HIS A 397 3.02 86.14 100.03
C HIS A 397 4.49 86.55 100.22
N GLN A 398 5.31 86.45 99.17
CA GLN A 398 6.70 86.92 99.20
C GLN A 398 6.78 88.44 99.44
N VAL A 399 5.97 89.24 98.75
CA VAL A 399 5.90 90.70 98.96
C VAL A 399 5.46 91.05 100.38
N PHE A 400 4.44 90.37 100.91
CA PHE A 400 3.96 90.57 102.29
C PHE A 400 5.04 90.22 103.34
N LEU A 401 5.83 89.18 103.10
CA LEU A 401 6.97 88.81 103.95
C LEU A 401 8.11 89.84 103.87
N THR A 402 8.42 90.41 102.70
CA THR A 402 9.42 91.48 102.60
C THR A 402 8.96 92.79 103.24
N GLU A 403 7.68 93.16 103.08
CA GLU A 403 7.12 94.39 103.66
C GLU A 403 7.05 94.32 105.19
N THR A 404 6.69 93.16 105.75
CA THR A 404 6.77 92.95 107.21
C THR A 404 8.22 92.91 107.72
N TYR A 405 9.18 92.38 106.95
CA TYR A 405 10.60 92.40 107.32
C TYR A 405 11.19 93.83 107.31
N GLU A 406 10.88 94.65 106.30
CA GLU A 406 11.33 96.05 106.25
C GLU A 406 10.73 96.93 107.35
N ASN A 407 9.48 96.70 107.75
CA ASN A 407 8.86 97.44 108.84
C ASN A 407 9.49 97.05 110.20
N ASN A 408 9.75 95.77 110.42
CA ASN A 408 10.47 95.30 111.62
C ASN A 408 11.92 95.85 111.70
N MET A 409 12.60 95.98 110.55
CA MET A 409 13.94 96.61 110.50
C MET A 409 13.88 98.11 110.83
N ARG A 410 12.87 98.84 110.32
CA ARG A 410 12.68 100.26 110.64
C ARG A 410 12.34 100.52 112.12
N GLU A 411 11.62 99.61 112.77
CA GLU A 411 11.40 99.69 114.23
C GLU A 411 12.69 99.41 115.03
N LEU A 412 13.54 98.50 114.56
CA LEU A 412 14.87 98.24 115.15
C LEU A 412 15.82 99.45 115.00
N GLU A 413 15.82 100.12 113.85
CA GLU A 413 16.61 101.33 113.62
C GLU A 413 16.13 102.50 114.51
N LEU A 414 14.81 102.71 114.61
CA LEU A 414 14.22 103.72 115.50
C LEU A 414 14.47 103.47 116.99
N LEU A 415 14.65 102.22 117.41
CA LEU A 415 15.02 101.88 118.79
C LEU A 415 16.50 102.16 119.11
N LEU A 416 17.40 102.08 118.11
CA LEU A 416 18.84 102.24 118.31
C LEU A 416 19.31 103.71 118.37
N ASP A 417 18.61 104.63 117.72
CA ASP A 417 19.03 106.04 117.57
C ASP A 417 18.64 106.96 118.75
N SER A 418 18.13 106.38 119.86
CA SER A 418 17.38 107.13 120.89
C SER A 418 18.10 107.46 122.20
N PHE A 419 19.29 106.91 122.49
CA PHE A 419 19.95 107.08 123.81
C PHE A 419 21.48 107.30 123.78
N ALA A 420 21.90 108.56 123.57
CA ALA A 420 23.25 109.04 123.90
C ALA A 420 23.31 110.53 124.31
N VAL A 421 23.18 110.80 125.62
CA VAL A 421 23.69 111.99 126.36
C VAL A 421 23.17 113.41 126.00
N SER A 422 22.17 113.89 126.76
CA SER A 422 22.11 115.26 127.34
C SER A 422 20.90 115.33 128.31
N ASP A 423 21.00 115.40 129.64
CA ASP A 423 21.55 116.39 130.61
C ASP A 423 20.66 117.63 130.94
N GLN A 424 19.84 117.47 132.01
CA GLN A 424 19.97 118.22 133.28
C GLN A 424 18.85 119.18 133.78
N ARG A 425 18.19 118.80 134.91
CA ARG A 425 17.42 119.60 135.91
C ARG A 425 16.05 120.20 135.45
N THR A 426 15.06 120.47 136.32
CA THR A 426 15.03 120.67 137.80
C THR A 426 13.84 119.98 138.55
N ALA A 427 14.14 119.44 139.74
CA ALA A 427 13.35 119.46 141.01
C ALA A 427 11.96 118.77 141.19
N GLY A 428 11.91 117.79 142.11
CA GLY A 428 10.74 117.40 142.94
C GLY A 428 9.99 116.10 142.53
N THR A 429 9.59 115.16 143.43
CA THR A 429 9.89 114.98 144.87
C THR A 429 9.55 113.54 145.35
N CYS A 430 10.41 112.90 146.19
CA CYS A 430 10.17 111.67 147.00
C CYS A 430 9.92 110.31 146.27
N LYS A 431 10.35 109.11 146.76
CA LYS A 431 11.29 108.71 147.84
C LYS A 431 11.74 107.21 147.76
N ASP A 432 13.02 106.95 148.09
CA ASP A 432 13.65 105.76 148.75
C ASP A 432 13.57 104.27 148.24
N LYS A 433 14.78 103.69 147.98
CA LYS A 433 15.37 102.39 148.51
C LYS A 433 15.42 101.03 147.74
N ASP A 434 16.68 100.60 147.49
CA ASP A 434 17.34 99.27 147.69
C ASP A 434 17.23 98.01 146.74
N LYS A 435 18.34 97.78 145.99
CA LYS A 435 19.09 96.52 145.68
C LYS A 435 18.79 95.57 144.45
N PRO A 436 19.81 94.78 143.96
CA PRO A 436 19.90 94.02 142.66
C PRO A 436 19.76 92.46 142.86
N PRO A 437 20.14 91.46 141.97
CA PRO A 437 21.02 91.44 140.76
C PRO A 437 20.73 90.40 139.61
N SER A 438 21.74 90.15 138.73
CA SER A 438 22.09 88.90 137.96
C SER A 438 22.10 88.97 136.41
N LEU A 439 22.82 88.03 135.75
CA LEU A 439 23.13 88.00 134.30
C LEU A 439 23.33 86.55 133.81
N SER A 440 22.50 86.05 132.88
CA SER A 440 22.52 84.63 132.46
C SER A 440 21.94 84.30 131.06
N VAL A 441 21.46 85.28 130.28
CA VAL A 441 20.59 85.03 129.10
C VAL A 441 21.33 84.62 127.82
N LEU A 442 22.61 85.00 127.65
CA LEU A 442 23.33 84.84 126.39
C LEU A 442 23.64 83.37 126.01
N GLU A 443 23.78 82.47 126.99
CA GLU A 443 24.10 81.06 126.72
C GLU A 443 22.89 80.29 126.12
N THR A 444 21.67 80.69 126.48
CA THR A 444 20.43 79.99 126.10
C THR A 444 20.13 80.09 124.60
N LEU A 445 20.52 81.20 123.96
CA LEU A 445 20.42 81.41 122.51
C LEU A 445 21.43 80.56 121.72
N ARG A 446 22.58 80.21 122.32
CA ARG A 446 23.60 79.42 121.63
C ARG A 446 23.21 77.94 121.53
N CYS A 447 22.66 77.37 122.60
CA CYS A 447 22.24 75.96 122.63
C CYS A 447 21.00 75.67 121.77
N THR A 448 20.14 76.66 121.52
CA THR A 448 18.93 76.48 120.70
C THR A 448 19.21 76.41 119.21
N LEU A 449 20.21 77.15 118.70
CA LEU A 449 20.61 77.09 117.28
C LEU A 449 21.17 75.72 116.89
N THR A 450 22.07 75.15 117.69
CA THR A 450 22.67 73.82 117.41
C THR A 450 21.61 72.71 117.38
N ALA A 451 20.56 72.82 118.20
CA ALA A 451 19.48 71.83 118.27
C ALA A 451 18.58 71.79 117.01
N TYR A 452 18.54 72.86 116.21
CA TYR A 452 17.87 72.85 114.91
C TYR A 452 18.73 72.25 113.80
N GLN A 453 20.05 72.37 113.90
CA GLN A 453 20.96 71.91 112.85
C GLN A 453 21.06 70.38 112.80
N ASN A 454 21.26 69.72 113.94
CA ASN A 454 21.37 68.25 114.02
C ASN A 454 20.09 67.55 113.53
N LYS A 455 18.91 68.10 113.84
CA LYS A 455 17.61 67.53 113.42
C LYS A 455 17.42 67.47 111.90
N LEU A 456 18.14 68.28 111.13
CA LEU A 456 18.09 68.23 109.67
C LEU A 456 18.89 67.05 109.11
N GLU A 457 19.95 66.66 109.80
CA GLU A 457 20.92 65.64 109.39
C GLU A 457 20.47 64.22 109.82
N ASP A 458 19.90 64.09 111.02
CA ASP A 458 19.30 62.85 111.53
C ASP A 458 18.19 62.31 110.60
N THR A 459 17.38 63.20 110.00
CA THR A 459 16.29 62.79 109.08
C THR A 459 16.77 62.30 107.70
N SER A 460 18.06 62.45 107.37
CA SER A 460 18.60 62.06 106.06
C SER A 460 19.13 60.62 105.99
N ASN A 461 19.43 59.99 107.14
CA ASN A 461 20.35 58.85 107.18
C ASN A 461 19.72 57.51 107.62
N GLU A 462 18.46 57.48 108.08
CA GLU A 462 17.89 56.32 108.79
C GLU A 462 16.81 55.54 108.02
N ALA A 463 16.98 55.36 106.70
CA ALA A 463 16.11 54.48 105.89
C ALA A 463 16.84 53.73 104.75
N LEU A 464 16.47 52.46 104.55
CA LEU A 464 16.72 51.60 103.36
C LEU A 464 18.16 51.08 103.09
N CYS A 465 18.61 50.08 103.86
CA CYS A 465 19.75 49.22 103.47
C CYS A 465 19.47 47.69 103.52
N GLU A 466 19.08 47.12 104.66
CA GLU A 466 19.15 45.64 104.81
C GLU A 466 18.08 44.80 104.10
N LYS A 467 16.84 45.30 103.93
CA LYS A 467 15.81 44.53 103.19
C LYS A 467 16.15 44.42 101.70
N MET A 468 16.74 45.49 101.16
CA MET A 468 17.07 45.65 99.75
C MET A 468 18.05 44.59 99.25
N THR A 469 19.06 44.20 100.04
CA THR A 469 20.14 43.30 99.61
C THR A 469 19.70 41.86 99.33
N LYS A 470 18.75 41.32 100.11
CA LYS A 470 18.26 39.93 99.94
C LYS A 470 17.25 39.80 98.80
N GLU A 471 16.47 40.85 98.55
CA GLU A 471 15.66 40.96 97.33
C GLU A 471 16.57 41.16 96.10
N LEU A 472 17.70 41.87 96.24
CA LEU A 472 18.72 42.06 95.19
C LEU A 472 19.33 40.75 94.71
N GLU A 473 19.77 39.85 95.59
CA GLU A 473 20.49 38.63 95.16
C GLU A 473 19.56 37.63 94.44
N ILE A 474 18.29 37.49 94.89
CA ILE A 474 17.26 36.71 94.16
C ILE A 474 16.86 37.40 92.85
N SER A 475 16.86 38.73 92.81
CA SER A 475 16.73 39.50 91.57
C SER A 475 17.91 39.24 90.62
N LYS A 476 19.13 39.06 91.15
CA LYS A 476 20.38 38.84 90.42
C LYS A 476 20.40 37.51 89.68
N ASP A 477 20.06 36.40 90.34
CA ASP A 477 19.99 35.09 89.66
C ASP A 477 18.87 35.05 88.61
N LYS A 478 17.74 35.72 88.90
CA LYS A 478 16.68 35.94 87.90
C LYS A 478 17.15 36.85 86.77
N MET A 479 17.97 37.88 87.04
CA MET A 479 18.62 38.68 86.01
C MET A 479 19.67 37.90 85.23
N CYS A 480 20.31 36.88 85.79
CA CYS A 480 21.24 36.02 85.04
C CYS A 480 20.47 35.10 84.07
N ALA A 481 19.40 34.45 84.52
CA ALA A 481 18.50 33.68 83.66
C ALA A 481 17.85 34.59 82.60
N LEU A 482 17.21 35.70 83.03
CA LEU A 482 16.65 36.69 82.12
C LEU A 482 17.71 37.36 81.24
N SER A 483 18.98 37.46 81.63
CA SER A 483 20.07 37.96 80.79
C SER A 483 20.43 36.95 79.71
N GLN A 484 20.37 35.65 79.99
CA GLN A 484 20.60 34.60 78.99
C GLN A 484 19.40 34.45 78.06
N ASP A 485 18.18 34.46 78.58
CA ASP A 485 16.93 34.51 77.79
C ASP A 485 16.87 35.80 76.97
N PHE A 486 17.27 36.95 77.52
CA PHE A 486 17.41 38.22 76.82
C PHE A 486 18.57 38.20 75.84
N LYS A 487 19.63 37.41 76.06
CA LYS A 487 20.74 37.27 75.11
C LYS A 487 20.30 36.45 73.91
N GLU A 488 19.65 35.32 74.13
CA GLU A 488 19.06 34.51 73.07
C GLU A 488 17.94 35.26 72.35
N ALA A 489 17.07 35.98 73.07
CA ALA A 489 16.06 36.86 72.47
C ALA A 489 16.67 38.08 71.78
N GLN A 490 17.81 38.62 72.24
CA GLN A 490 18.55 39.70 71.58
C GLN A 490 19.22 39.20 70.31
N ASP A 491 19.82 38.03 70.32
CA ASP A 491 20.51 37.46 69.16
C ASP A 491 19.48 37.03 68.10
N ASN A 492 18.39 36.36 68.50
CA ASN A 492 17.19 36.16 67.67
C ASN A 492 16.57 37.49 67.21
N LEU A 493 16.53 38.53 68.04
CA LEU A 493 16.12 39.87 67.62
C LEU A 493 17.12 40.47 66.63
N THR A 494 18.43 40.18 66.69
CA THR A 494 19.37 40.65 65.68
C THR A 494 19.21 39.91 64.36
N ASP A 495 18.88 38.62 64.36
CA ASP A 495 18.61 37.86 63.14
C ASP A 495 17.25 38.22 62.53
N ALA A 496 16.21 38.30 63.36
CA ALA A 496 14.92 38.87 62.96
C ALA A 496 15.06 40.32 62.51
N ASN A 497 16.00 41.11 63.05
CA ASN A 497 16.31 42.46 62.57
C ASN A 497 17.19 42.45 61.31
N LYS A 498 18.01 41.42 61.03
CA LYS A 498 18.68 41.24 59.73
C LYS A 498 17.64 40.90 58.66
N GLU A 499 16.69 40.01 58.96
CA GLU A 499 15.54 39.73 58.09
C GLU A 499 14.63 40.94 57.94
N LEU A 500 14.32 41.68 59.01
CA LEU A 500 13.56 42.92 58.98
C LEU A 500 14.29 44.01 58.19
N ASN A 501 15.63 44.09 58.25
CA ASN A 501 16.41 45.01 57.41
C ASN A 501 16.47 44.54 55.94
N HIS A 502 16.44 43.24 55.67
CA HIS A 502 16.32 42.69 54.32
C HIS A 502 14.91 42.90 53.73
N LEU A 503 13.88 42.83 54.58
CA LEU A 503 12.51 43.20 54.25
C LEU A 503 12.34 44.71 54.17
N HIS A 504 13.04 45.52 54.97
CA HIS A 504 13.05 46.99 54.83
C HIS A 504 13.81 47.46 53.60
N THR A 505 14.88 46.79 53.19
CA THR A 505 15.53 47.07 51.89
C THR A 505 14.62 46.64 50.74
N LYS A 506 14.04 45.43 50.75
CA LYS A 506 13.02 45.05 49.75
C LYS A 506 11.76 45.93 49.77
N CYS A 507 11.37 46.45 50.92
CA CYS A 507 10.28 47.42 51.05
C CYS A 507 10.71 48.81 50.60
N ALA A 508 11.96 49.23 50.79
CA ALA A 508 12.50 50.47 50.24
C ALA A 508 12.71 50.39 48.71
N ASP A 509 13.09 49.23 48.18
CA ASP A 509 13.11 48.95 46.74
C ASP A 509 11.68 48.99 46.18
N ARG A 510 10.72 48.44 46.92
CA ARG A 510 9.28 48.54 46.59
C ARG A 510 8.71 49.93 46.81
N GLU A 511 9.18 50.73 47.78
CA GLU A 511 8.73 52.10 48.05
C GLU A 511 9.42 53.12 47.15
N THR A 512 10.59 52.79 46.59
CA THR A 512 11.20 53.54 45.49
C THR A 512 10.60 53.13 44.15
N LEU A 513 10.21 51.87 43.92
CA LEU A 513 9.43 51.47 42.75
C LEU A 513 8.00 52.06 42.79
N ILE A 514 7.28 51.90 43.91
CA ILE A 514 6.00 52.58 44.17
C ILE A 514 6.21 54.09 44.18
N GLY A 515 7.35 54.59 44.66
CA GLY A 515 7.72 56.00 44.61
C GLY A 515 7.87 56.52 43.17
N THR A 516 8.51 55.75 42.29
CA THR A 516 8.62 56.04 40.86
C THR A 516 7.25 55.93 40.18
N LEU A 517 6.52 54.83 40.38
CA LEU A 517 5.15 54.66 39.86
C LEU A 517 4.17 55.70 40.42
N LYS A 518 4.41 56.24 41.61
CA LYS A 518 3.64 57.33 42.22
C LYS A 518 4.11 58.70 41.77
N MET A 519 5.37 58.88 41.40
CA MET A 519 5.89 60.06 40.69
C MET A 519 5.41 60.08 39.24
N GLU A 520 5.26 58.93 38.59
CA GLU A 520 4.65 58.76 37.28
C GLU A 520 3.14 58.92 37.36
N LEU A 521 2.45 58.30 38.33
CA LEU A 521 1.04 58.56 38.58
C LEU A 521 0.80 60.02 38.98
N GLN A 522 1.70 60.67 39.72
CA GLN A 522 1.63 62.11 40.00
C GLN A 522 2.04 62.96 38.80
N SER A 523 2.90 62.52 37.87
CA SER A 523 3.22 63.28 36.66
C SER A 523 2.07 63.17 35.65
N VAL A 524 1.46 61.99 35.50
CA VAL A 524 0.22 61.74 34.75
C VAL A 524 -0.95 62.45 35.41
N GLN A 525 -1.12 62.40 36.73
CA GLN A 525 -2.17 63.13 37.45
C GLN A 525 -1.90 64.64 37.45
N GLN A 526 -0.66 65.11 37.44
CA GLN A 526 -0.35 66.53 37.21
C GLN A 526 -0.54 66.91 35.74
N CYS A 527 -0.29 66.04 34.77
CA CYS A 527 -0.57 66.31 33.36
C CYS A 527 -2.07 66.32 33.10
N TRP A 528 -2.83 65.41 33.73
CA TRP A 528 -4.28 65.38 33.72
C TRP A 528 -4.88 66.53 34.52
N GLU A 529 -4.34 66.91 35.68
CA GLU A 529 -4.78 68.12 36.40
C GLU A 529 -4.30 69.40 35.70
N LYS A 530 -3.19 69.41 34.95
CA LYS A 530 -2.83 70.51 34.04
C LYS A 530 -3.73 70.54 32.80
N GLU A 531 -4.22 69.40 32.33
CA GLU A 531 -5.18 69.32 31.21
C GLU A 531 -6.61 69.62 31.68
N LYS A 532 -6.95 69.31 32.92
CA LYS A 532 -8.22 69.64 33.59
C LYS A 532 -8.22 71.07 34.11
N VAL A 533 -7.06 71.62 34.47
CA VAL A 533 -6.86 73.08 34.62
C VAL A 533 -6.93 73.73 33.25
N ARG A 534 -6.27 73.27 32.18
CA ARG A 534 -6.49 73.80 30.81
C ARG A 534 -7.94 73.65 30.32
N ALA A 535 -8.63 72.57 30.67
CA ALA A 535 -10.02 72.35 30.30
C ALA A 535 -10.95 73.24 31.13
N THR A 536 -10.71 73.42 32.43
CA THR A 536 -11.49 74.35 33.26
C THR A 536 -11.04 75.81 33.12
N GLU A 537 -9.86 76.10 32.58
CA GLU A 537 -9.39 77.43 32.15
C GLU A 537 -10.00 77.75 30.80
N SER A 538 -9.97 76.84 29.82
CA SER A 538 -10.67 77.05 28.55
C SER A 538 -12.19 77.04 28.72
N GLU A 539 -12.74 76.27 29.66
CA GLU A 539 -14.15 76.37 30.05
C GLU A 539 -14.42 77.62 30.90
N ASN A 540 -13.51 78.10 31.76
CA ASN A 540 -13.67 79.41 32.40
C ASN A 540 -13.44 80.57 31.45
N GLU A 541 -12.69 80.42 30.35
CA GLU A 541 -12.57 81.43 29.28
C GLU A 541 -13.77 81.35 28.34
N ILE A 542 -14.31 80.17 28.04
CA ILE A 542 -15.61 80.01 27.35
C ILE A 542 -16.73 80.57 28.22
N GLN A 543 -16.72 80.32 29.53
CA GLN A 543 -17.69 80.89 30.47
C GLN A 543 -17.40 82.35 30.78
N LYS A 544 -16.17 82.86 30.71
CA LYS A 544 -15.89 84.32 30.73
C LYS A 544 -16.34 84.97 29.43
N LEU A 545 -16.16 84.34 28.27
CA LEU A 545 -16.66 84.82 26.98
C LEU A 545 -18.18 84.75 26.94
N THR A 546 -18.79 83.72 27.51
CA THR A 546 -20.26 83.59 27.64
C THR A 546 -20.80 84.57 28.66
N ARG A 547 -20.15 84.73 29.83
CA ARG A 547 -20.52 85.74 30.84
C ARG A 547 -20.19 87.16 30.39
N ALA A 548 -19.19 87.39 29.54
CA ALA A 548 -18.87 88.69 28.96
C ALA A 548 -19.73 88.99 27.73
N TYR A 549 -20.20 87.98 27.00
CA TYR A 549 -21.23 88.13 25.97
C TYR A 549 -22.61 88.35 26.60
N GLN A 550 -22.94 87.61 27.67
CA GLN A 550 -24.13 87.87 28.48
C GLN A 550 -24.04 89.22 29.17
N LYS A 551 -22.89 89.62 29.72
CA LYS A 551 -22.67 90.95 30.31
C LYS A 551 -22.55 92.05 29.27
N ASP A 552 -22.12 91.79 28.04
CA ASP A 552 -22.20 92.76 26.92
C ASP A 552 -23.63 92.89 26.41
N VAL A 553 -24.39 91.79 26.36
CA VAL A 553 -25.83 91.79 26.07
C VAL A 553 -26.62 92.45 27.20
N GLU A 554 -26.31 92.21 28.47
CA GLU A 554 -26.92 92.84 29.64
C GLU A 554 -26.44 94.28 29.83
N GLU A 555 -25.19 94.63 29.54
CA GLU A 555 -24.73 96.03 29.51
C GLU A 555 -25.33 96.76 28.32
N LYS A 556 -25.55 96.12 27.16
CA LYS A 556 -26.32 96.73 26.07
C LYS A 556 -27.80 96.80 26.39
N LEU A 557 -28.39 95.82 27.06
CA LEU A 557 -29.81 95.82 27.44
C LEU A 557 -30.07 96.80 28.59
N THR A 558 -29.15 96.93 29.56
CA THR A 558 -29.22 97.91 30.66
C THR A 558 -28.70 99.27 30.26
N PHE A 559 -27.81 99.41 29.27
CA PHE A 559 -27.53 100.68 28.60
C PHE A 559 -28.77 101.12 27.82
N LEU A 560 -29.38 100.25 27.01
CA LEU A 560 -30.62 100.57 26.30
C LEU A 560 -31.76 100.87 27.29
N HIS A 561 -31.90 100.11 28.38
CA HIS A 561 -32.92 100.33 29.41
C HIS A 561 -32.62 101.53 30.31
N SER A 562 -31.35 101.90 30.56
CA SER A 562 -30.99 103.10 31.34
C SER A 562 -30.86 104.36 30.49
N LEU A 563 -30.65 104.24 29.18
CA LEU A 563 -30.79 105.32 28.20
C LEU A 563 -32.28 105.57 27.91
N TYR A 564 -33.08 104.51 27.78
CA TYR A 564 -34.54 104.57 27.79
C TYR A 564 -35.05 105.18 29.11
N GLN A 565 -34.60 104.72 30.28
CA GLN A 565 -34.97 105.36 31.55
C GLN A 565 -34.39 106.78 31.71
N ARG A 566 -33.26 107.16 31.12
CA ARG A 566 -32.79 108.58 31.13
C ARG A 566 -33.58 109.46 30.17
N LEU A 567 -34.08 108.93 29.07
CA LEU A 567 -35.04 109.60 28.19
C LEU A 567 -36.43 109.72 28.83
N VAL A 568 -36.86 108.69 29.58
CA VAL A 568 -38.19 108.62 30.23
C VAL A 568 -38.23 109.33 31.59
N ALA A 569 -37.11 109.37 32.34
CA ALA A 569 -36.99 110.03 33.65
C ALA A 569 -36.15 111.32 33.64
N GLY A 570 -35.60 111.71 32.49
CA GLY A 570 -35.29 113.10 32.13
C GLY A 570 -34.38 113.92 33.06
N CYS A 571 -33.22 113.40 33.49
CA CYS A 571 -32.20 114.25 34.15
C CYS A 571 -30.79 113.64 34.19
N VAL A 572 -29.77 114.36 33.68
CA VAL A 572 -28.35 114.21 34.10
C VAL A 572 -27.73 115.59 34.32
N LEU A 573 -27.98 116.08 35.53
CA LEU A 573 -27.16 117.03 36.28
C LEU A 573 -25.65 116.60 36.25
N ILE A 574 -24.62 117.42 36.53
CA ILE A 574 -24.58 118.60 37.41
C ILE A 574 -23.25 119.41 37.30
N LYS A 575 -23.23 120.60 37.92
CA LYS A 575 -22.09 121.44 38.41
C LYS A 575 -21.36 122.41 37.47
N GLN A 576 -20.95 123.50 38.11
CA GLN A 576 -20.42 124.77 37.58
C GLN A 576 -18.88 124.76 37.52
N PRO A 577 -18.32 125.79 36.85
CA PRO A 577 -17.28 126.62 37.45
C PRO A 577 -17.82 128.02 37.81
N GLU A 578 -17.68 128.38 39.08
CA GLU A 578 -17.19 129.69 39.56
C GLU A 578 -17.50 130.96 38.72
N GLY A 579 -18.66 131.56 39.00
CA GLY A 579 -18.86 133.00 39.17
C GLY A 579 -18.21 134.02 38.20
N ILE A 580 -18.91 134.34 37.10
CA ILE A 580 -19.31 135.73 36.79
C ILE A 580 -20.80 135.69 36.41
N LEU A 581 -21.68 136.08 37.34
CA LEU A 581 -23.11 136.30 37.08
C LEU A 581 -23.48 137.74 37.38
N ASP A 582 -22.95 138.63 36.55
CA ASP A 582 -23.42 140.01 36.43
C ASP A 582 -23.21 140.45 34.98
N ARG A 583 -24.24 141.06 34.36
CA ARG A 583 -24.29 141.51 32.94
C ARG A 583 -24.37 140.44 31.82
N PHE A 584 -25.45 139.66 31.79
CA PHE A 584 -25.99 139.10 30.52
C PHE A 584 -27.47 139.45 30.37
N SER A 585 -27.92 139.75 29.16
CA SER A 585 -29.35 139.97 28.87
C SER A 585 -30.08 138.64 28.65
N TRP A 586 -31.37 138.62 28.94
CA TRP A 586 -32.21 137.43 28.78
C TRP A 586 -32.22 136.91 27.34
N SER A 587 -32.19 137.82 26.36
CA SER A 587 -32.09 137.50 24.92
C SER A 587 -30.83 136.74 24.54
N GLU A 588 -29.67 137.11 25.08
CA GLU A 588 -28.39 136.44 24.79
C GLU A 588 -28.37 135.03 25.39
N LEU A 589 -28.89 134.88 26.61
CA LEU A 589 -28.99 133.59 27.29
C LEU A 589 -29.96 132.63 26.58
N CYS A 590 -31.08 133.14 26.06
CA CYS A 590 -31.98 132.35 25.20
C CYS A 590 -31.34 131.95 23.87
N ALA A 591 -30.57 132.82 23.22
CA ALA A 591 -29.89 132.49 21.96
C ALA A 591 -28.83 131.39 22.14
N VAL A 592 -28.00 131.49 23.19
CA VAL A 592 -27.00 130.46 23.52
C VAL A 592 -27.67 129.13 23.90
N LEU A 593 -28.80 129.14 24.61
CA LEU A 593 -29.57 127.92 24.86
C LEU A 593 -30.12 127.30 23.58
N GLN A 594 -30.63 128.11 22.64
CA GLN A 594 -31.17 127.64 21.36
C GLN A 594 -30.08 126.98 20.50
N GLU A 595 -28.92 127.63 20.32
CA GLU A 595 -27.80 127.06 19.55
C GLU A 595 -27.28 125.75 20.15
N ASN A 596 -27.20 125.65 21.48
CA ASN A 596 -26.81 124.40 22.14
C ASN A 596 -27.85 123.28 21.96
N VAL A 597 -29.15 123.61 21.98
CA VAL A 597 -30.23 122.64 21.71
C VAL A 597 -30.18 122.16 20.26
N ASP A 598 -30.03 123.06 19.29
CA ASP A 598 -29.98 122.69 17.87
C ASP A 598 -28.71 121.89 17.52
N ALA A 599 -27.58 122.19 18.14
CA ALA A 599 -26.36 121.38 18.04
C ALA A 599 -26.56 119.97 18.62
N LEU A 600 -27.17 119.84 19.81
CA LEU A 600 -27.48 118.56 20.43
C LEU A 600 -28.47 117.73 19.60
N ILE A 601 -29.45 118.36 18.95
CA ILE A 601 -30.38 117.70 18.02
C ILE A 601 -29.63 117.16 16.79
N LEU A 602 -28.69 117.93 16.23
CA LEU A 602 -27.93 117.55 15.04
C LEU A 602 -26.97 116.38 15.34
N ASP A 603 -26.26 116.41 16.47
CA ASP A 603 -25.42 115.28 16.91
C ASP A 603 -26.24 114.06 17.33
N LEU A 604 -27.43 114.23 17.93
CA LEU A 604 -28.36 113.12 18.21
C LEU A 604 -28.82 112.43 16.93
N ASN A 605 -29.20 113.19 15.89
CA ASN A 605 -29.58 112.64 14.59
C ASN A 605 -28.41 111.87 13.94
N ARG A 606 -27.20 112.46 13.95
CA ARG A 606 -25.96 111.82 13.46
C ARG A 606 -25.59 110.56 14.26
N ALA A 607 -25.90 110.50 15.55
CA ALA A 607 -25.76 109.29 16.35
C ALA A 607 -26.79 108.22 15.94
N ASN A 608 -28.05 108.62 15.71
CA ASN A 608 -29.12 107.73 15.27
C ASN A 608 -28.86 107.07 13.90
N GLU A 609 -28.29 107.82 12.95
CA GLU A 609 -27.85 107.28 11.65
C GLU A 609 -26.75 106.21 11.82
N LYS A 610 -25.77 106.47 12.70
CA LYS A 610 -24.70 105.51 13.02
C LYS A 610 -25.23 104.26 13.73
N ILE A 611 -26.16 104.42 14.66
CA ILE A 611 -26.86 103.30 15.32
C ILE A 611 -27.60 102.47 14.27
N SER A 612 -28.39 103.09 13.40
CA SER A 612 -29.14 102.41 12.32
C SER A 612 -28.21 101.60 11.39
N HIS A 613 -27.04 102.15 11.04
CA HIS A 613 -26.04 101.43 10.25
C HIS A 613 -25.41 100.26 11.01
N LEU A 614 -25.05 100.45 12.29
CA LEU A 614 -24.49 99.39 13.13
C LEU A 614 -25.51 98.28 13.39
N GLU A 615 -26.79 98.59 13.59
CA GLU A 615 -27.87 97.61 13.70
C GLU A 615 -28.01 96.79 12.41
N TYR A 616 -27.98 97.41 11.23
CA TYR A 616 -27.98 96.71 9.95
C TYR A 616 -26.76 95.76 9.83
N VAL A 617 -25.55 96.22 10.17
CA VAL A 617 -24.32 95.41 10.11
C VAL A 617 -24.36 94.26 11.12
N CYS A 618 -24.82 94.49 12.36
CA CYS A 618 -24.99 93.47 13.38
C CYS A 618 -26.05 92.44 12.99
N LYS A 619 -27.18 92.87 12.41
CA LYS A 619 -28.25 91.99 11.90
C LYS A 619 -27.76 91.14 10.73
N LYS A 620 -27.01 91.72 9.79
CA LYS A 620 -26.35 90.99 8.69
C LYS A 620 -25.36 89.95 9.24
N LYS A 621 -24.49 90.33 10.19
CA LYS A 621 -23.54 89.40 10.84
C LYS A 621 -24.26 88.27 11.59
N SER A 622 -25.33 88.58 12.34
CA SER A 622 -26.14 87.59 13.07
C SER A 622 -26.78 86.58 12.12
N ASN A 623 -27.31 87.03 10.97
CA ASN A 623 -27.83 86.13 9.94
C ASN A 623 -26.72 85.23 9.39
N THR A 624 -25.56 85.76 9.00
CA THR A 624 -24.45 84.92 8.49
C THR A 624 -23.90 83.94 9.52
N VAL A 625 -23.94 84.27 10.82
CA VAL A 625 -23.56 83.32 11.90
C VAL A 625 -24.60 82.20 12.02
N LYS A 626 -25.90 82.51 11.93
CA LYS A 626 -26.96 81.49 11.93
C LYS A 626 -26.89 80.59 10.70
N GLU A 627 -26.66 81.16 9.51
CA GLU A 627 -26.45 80.41 8.26
C GLU A 627 -25.25 79.47 8.37
N LEU A 628 -24.13 79.93 8.95
CA LEU A 628 -22.96 79.08 9.22
C LEU A 628 -23.27 77.97 10.24
N GLN A 629 -23.91 78.29 11.37
CA GLN A 629 -24.30 77.31 12.39
C GLN A 629 -25.23 76.23 11.79
N GLN A 630 -26.26 76.65 11.05
CA GLN A 630 -27.18 75.75 10.33
C GLN A 630 -26.41 74.84 9.36
N SER A 631 -25.47 75.38 8.58
CA SER A 631 -24.66 74.60 7.63
C SER A 631 -23.71 73.61 8.30
N GLN A 632 -23.21 73.93 9.50
CA GLN A 632 -22.35 73.07 10.30
C GLN A 632 -23.15 71.94 10.96
N GLU A 633 -24.35 72.23 11.45
CA GLU A 633 -25.28 71.26 12.03
C GLU A 633 -25.83 70.29 10.96
N ASP A 634 -26.15 70.80 9.76
CA ASP A 634 -26.46 70.01 8.56
C ASP A 634 -25.28 69.14 8.07
N ALA A 635 -24.04 69.56 8.30
CA ALA A 635 -22.86 68.78 7.96
C ALA A 635 -22.62 67.65 8.98
N PHE A 636 -22.80 67.94 10.28
CA PHE A 636 -22.71 66.92 11.34
C PHE A 636 -23.83 65.89 11.25
N SER A 637 -25.07 66.26 10.91
CA SER A 637 -26.16 65.29 10.73
C SER A 637 -25.87 64.32 9.57
N LYS A 638 -25.42 64.84 8.42
CA LYS A 638 -24.99 64.03 7.27
C LYS A 638 -23.81 63.10 7.62
N MET A 639 -22.83 63.59 8.39
CA MET A 639 -21.70 62.76 8.84
C MET A 639 -22.17 61.65 9.79
N ALA A 640 -23.06 61.95 10.73
CA ALA A 640 -23.62 60.95 11.65
C ALA A 640 -24.43 59.88 10.93
N ASP A 641 -25.23 60.25 9.92
CA ASP A 641 -26.01 59.30 9.14
C ASP A 641 -25.15 58.48 8.16
N GLN A 642 -24.07 59.05 7.61
CA GLN A 642 -23.04 58.29 6.89
C GLN A 642 -22.36 57.27 7.81
N MET A 643 -22.03 57.65 9.05
CA MET A 643 -21.39 56.77 10.03
C MET A 643 -22.30 55.59 10.42
N LYS A 644 -23.60 55.85 10.68
CA LYS A 644 -24.61 54.79 10.89
C LYS A 644 -24.78 53.89 9.67
N ALA A 645 -24.77 54.44 8.46
CA ALA A 645 -24.88 53.66 7.23
C ALA A 645 -23.68 52.71 7.07
N GLN A 646 -22.46 53.22 7.32
CA GLN A 646 -21.21 52.46 7.32
C GLN A 646 -21.21 51.35 8.38
N GLU A 647 -21.60 51.66 9.63
CA GLU A 647 -21.77 50.68 10.71
C GLU A 647 -22.78 49.58 10.32
N SER A 648 -23.93 49.95 9.74
CA SER A 648 -24.92 48.99 9.26
C SER A 648 -24.40 48.11 8.12
N CYS A 649 -23.46 48.61 7.31
CA CYS A 649 -22.82 47.86 6.24
C CYS A 649 -21.83 46.84 6.82
N TRP A 650 -21.00 47.25 7.78
CA TRP A 650 -20.08 46.36 8.49
C TRP A 650 -20.83 45.28 9.28
N GLN A 651 -21.94 45.60 9.94
CA GLN A 651 -22.73 44.62 10.68
C GLN A 651 -23.39 43.57 9.76
N LYS A 652 -23.82 43.98 8.55
CA LYS A 652 -24.27 43.04 7.49
C LYS A 652 -23.13 42.18 6.95
N GLN A 653 -21.96 42.76 6.73
CA GLN A 653 -20.79 42.02 6.26
C GLN A 653 -20.29 41.02 7.30
N LYS A 654 -20.27 41.40 8.59
CA LYS A 654 -19.98 40.52 9.72
C LYS A 654 -20.95 39.35 9.78
N THR A 655 -22.26 39.62 9.81
CA THR A 655 -23.27 38.54 9.91
C THR A 655 -23.29 37.62 8.69
N TYR A 656 -22.99 38.14 7.49
CA TYR A 656 -22.76 37.31 6.30
C TYR A 656 -21.53 36.39 6.46
N LEU A 657 -20.40 36.91 6.95
CA LEU A 657 -19.19 36.11 7.20
C LEU A 657 -19.43 35.06 8.30
N GLU A 658 -20.11 35.41 9.39
CA GLU A 658 -20.48 34.46 10.45
C GLU A 658 -21.39 33.33 9.92
N GLN A 659 -22.29 33.62 8.98
CA GLN A 659 -23.08 32.60 8.28
C GLN A 659 -22.24 31.73 7.34
N GLN A 660 -21.31 32.31 6.58
CA GLN A 660 -20.39 31.55 5.72
C GLN A 660 -19.48 30.61 6.54
N TYR A 661 -18.87 31.10 7.63
CA TYR A 661 -18.02 30.28 8.49
C TYR A 661 -18.81 29.17 9.21
N SER A 662 -20.03 29.43 9.68
CA SER A 662 -20.87 28.39 10.32
C SER A 662 -21.33 27.32 9.32
N GLY A 663 -21.64 27.70 8.07
CA GLY A 663 -21.89 26.74 6.98
C GLY A 663 -20.66 25.88 6.69
N LEU A 664 -19.48 26.50 6.54
CA LEU A 664 -18.22 25.80 6.26
C LEU A 664 -17.81 24.85 7.40
N LEU A 665 -18.03 25.25 8.66
CA LEU A 665 -17.85 24.39 9.85
C LEU A 665 -18.82 23.20 9.82
N GLY A 666 -20.08 23.41 9.43
CA GLY A 666 -21.06 22.35 9.24
C GLY A 666 -20.63 21.33 8.19
N GLU A 667 -20.16 21.79 7.02
CA GLU A 667 -19.61 20.92 5.97
C GLU A 667 -18.37 20.14 6.43
N VAL A 668 -17.41 20.80 7.09
CA VAL A 668 -16.22 20.15 7.62
C VAL A 668 -16.58 19.09 8.66
N HIS A 669 -17.56 19.36 9.53
CA HIS A 669 -18.03 18.39 10.52
C HIS A 669 -18.75 17.20 9.87
N ALA A 670 -19.59 17.43 8.86
CA ALA A 670 -20.25 16.36 8.11
C ALA A 670 -19.23 15.45 7.39
N ARG A 671 -18.27 16.04 6.65
CA ARG A 671 -17.19 15.28 6.00
C ARG A 671 -16.35 14.51 7.01
N ALA A 672 -16.06 15.08 8.19
CA ALA A 672 -15.34 14.38 9.26
C ALA A 672 -16.12 13.16 9.79
N GLN A 673 -17.45 13.25 9.93
CA GLN A 673 -18.30 12.12 10.29
C GLN A 673 -18.31 11.04 9.19
N GLU A 674 -18.43 11.41 7.91
CA GLU A 674 -18.35 10.46 6.78
C GLU A 674 -17.00 9.72 6.72
N TYR A 675 -15.89 10.42 6.96
CA TYR A 675 -14.57 9.80 7.07
C TYR A 675 -14.47 8.86 8.28
N GLN A 676 -15.07 9.21 9.42
CA GLN A 676 -15.09 8.36 10.62
C GLN A 676 -15.93 7.09 10.42
N GLU A 677 -17.13 7.19 9.82
CA GLU A 677 -17.92 6.00 9.44
C GLU A 677 -17.17 5.13 8.44
N THR A 678 -16.52 5.75 7.45
CA THR A 678 -15.72 5.03 6.45
C THR A 678 -14.54 4.31 7.08
N ALA A 679 -13.85 4.94 8.05
CA ALA A 679 -12.76 4.34 8.82
C ALA A 679 -13.23 3.19 9.73
N GLU A 680 -14.42 3.30 10.35
CA GLU A 680 -15.01 2.17 11.06
C GLU A 680 -15.37 1.02 10.10
N LYS A 681 -15.89 1.34 8.91
CA LYS A 681 -16.28 0.37 7.88
C LYS A 681 -15.06 -0.35 7.29
N THR A 682 -13.93 0.33 7.11
CA THR A 682 -12.66 -0.33 6.73
C THR A 682 -12.07 -1.14 7.89
N LYS A 683 -12.06 -0.63 9.13
CA LYS A 683 -11.63 -1.39 10.31
C LYS A 683 -12.42 -2.71 10.49
N LYS A 684 -13.74 -2.67 10.31
CA LYS A 684 -14.62 -3.86 10.32
C LYS A 684 -14.31 -4.84 9.18
N LYS A 685 -13.93 -4.35 7.99
CA LYS A 685 -13.44 -5.20 6.88
C LYS A 685 -12.08 -5.82 7.18
N ILE A 686 -11.14 -5.06 7.72
CA ILE A 686 -9.78 -5.52 8.08
C ILE A 686 -9.87 -6.69 9.06
N TYR A 687 -10.65 -6.56 10.13
CA TYR A 687 -10.87 -7.65 11.10
C TYR A 687 -11.42 -8.95 10.49
N VAL A 688 -12.28 -8.84 9.47
CA VAL A 688 -12.80 -10.01 8.73
C VAL A 688 -11.73 -10.61 7.80
N LEU A 689 -10.85 -9.78 7.22
CA LEU A 689 -9.72 -10.24 6.42
C LEU A 689 -8.62 -10.88 7.28
N GLU A 690 -8.34 -10.34 8.46
CA GLU A 690 -7.41 -10.91 9.45
C GLU A 690 -7.86 -12.31 9.86
N LYS A 691 -9.12 -12.47 10.30
CA LYS A 691 -9.69 -13.79 10.61
C LYS A 691 -9.71 -14.76 9.42
N ARG A 692 -9.85 -14.25 8.19
CA ARG A 692 -9.71 -15.07 6.99
C ARG A 692 -8.25 -15.48 6.74
N GLY A 693 -7.29 -14.59 7.03
CA GLY A 693 -5.86 -14.88 6.99
C GLY A 693 -5.45 -15.94 8.03
N GLU A 694 -5.91 -15.83 9.27
CA GLU A 694 -5.73 -16.84 10.33
C GLU A 694 -6.26 -18.21 9.89
N LYS A 695 -7.49 -18.25 9.36
CA LYS A 695 -8.09 -19.48 8.85
C LYS A 695 -7.29 -20.07 7.68
N LEU A 696 -6.89 -19.25 6.70
CA LEU A 696 -6.08 -19.68 5.56
C LEU A 696 -4.68 -20.15 5.99
N ALA A 697 -4.10 -19.59 7.06
CA ALA A 697 -2.84 -20.08 7.62
C ALA A 697 -2.99 -21.47 8.24
N LEU A 698 -4.08 -21.72 8.98
CA LEU A 698 -4.41 -23.05 9.53
C LEU A 698 -4.69 -24.07 8.41
N GLU A 699 -5.40 -23.68 7.35
CA GLU A 699 -5.64 -24.52 6.16
C GLU A 699 -4.35 -24.79 5.38
N ASN A 700 -3.42 -23.84 5.29
CA ASN A 700 -2.11 -24.04 4.65
C ASN A 700 -1.23 -25.00 5.48
N VAL A 701 -1.25 -24.90 6.81
CA VAL A 701 -0.55 -25.85 7.71
C VAL A 701 -1.15 -27.26 7.58
N SER A 702 -2.47 -27.41 7.51
CA SER A 702 -3.08 -28.74 7.34
C SER A 702 -2.77 -29.34 5.95
N VAL A 703 -2.89 -28.55 4.88
CA VAL A 703 -2.51 -28.96 3.51
C VAL A 703 -1.03 -29.35 3.42
N LYS A 704 -0.12 -28.58 4.03
CA LYS A 704 1.31 -28.90 4.09
C LYS A 704 1.56 -30.23 4.81
N ASN A 705 0.86 -30.48 5.92
CA ASN A 705 0.97 -31.75 6.65
C ASN A 705 0.44 -32.93 5.83
N THR A 706 -0.70 -32.78 5.13
CA THR A 706 -1.20 -33.83 4.22
C THR A 706 -0.27 -34.07 3.04
N LEU A 707 0.36 -33.02 2.49
CA LEU A 707 1.30 -33.15 1.38
C LEU A 707 2.57 -33.90 1.80
N MET A 708 3.13 -33.60 2.98
CA MET A 708 4.28 -34.34 3.53
C MET A 708 3.94 -35.82 3.80
N GLN A 709 2.71 -36.10 4.28
CA GLN A 709 2.24 -37.47 4.47
C GLN A 709 2.10 -38.21 3.13
N VAL A 710 1.40 -37.64 2.14
CA VAL A 710 1.24 -38.23 0.80
C VAL A 710 2.59 -38.42 0.10
N GLN A 711 3.53 -37.49 0.27
CA GLN A 711 4.90 -37.63 -0.26
C GLN A 711 5.62 -38.83 0.37
N LYS A 712 5.49 -39.03 1.70
CA LYS A 712 6.04 -40.18 2.41
C LYS A 712 5.40 -41.50 1.96
N GLU A 713 4.08 -41.54 1.85
CA GLU A 713 3.32 -42.70 1.38
C GLU A 713 3.74 -43.08 -0.05
N HIS A 714 3.80 -42.10 -0.96
CA HIS A 714 4.27 -42.31 -2.33
C HIS A 714 5.73 -42.80 -2.38
N SER A 715 6.63 -42.24 -1.57
CA SER A 715 8.02 -42.70 -1.51
C SER A 715 8.18 -44.10 -0.92
N SER A 716 7.28 -44.51 -0.02
CA SER A 716 7.24 -45.87 0.53
C SER A 716 6.73 -46.87 -0.50
N LEU A 717 5.62 -46.53 -1.19
CA LEU A 717 5.03 -47.32 -2.27
C LEU A 717 6.00 -47.50 -3.43
N LEU A 718 6.67 -46.43 -3.88
CA LEU A 718 7.65 -46.48 -4.96
C LEU A 718 8.81 -47.42 -4.64
N ALA A 719 9.36 -47.35 -3.42
CA ALA A 719 10.43 -48.23 -2.98
C ALA A 719 9.97 -49.69 -2.81
N ALA A 720 8.74 -49.94 -2.34
CA ALA A 720 8.15 -51.28 -2.32
C ALA A 720 7.96 -51.84 -3.74
N CYS A 721 7.41 -51.06 -4.66
CA CYS A 721 7.28 -51.42 -6.08
C CYS A 721 8.63 -51.70 -6.74
N ALA A 722 9.68 -50.93 -6.43
CA ALA A 722 11.03 -51.18 -6.93
C ALA A 722 11.61 -52.50 -6.43
N LEU A 723 11.44 -52.83 -5.13
CA LEU A 723 11.85 -54.12 -4.56
C LEU A 723 11.09 -55.30 -5.18
N LEU A 724 9.76 -55.16 -5.34
CA LEU A 724 8.92 -56.21 -5.95
C LEU A 724 9.20 -56.39 -7.44
N ALA A 725 9.40 -55.32 -8.21
CA ALA A 725 9.78 -55.40 -9.63
C ALA A 725 11.17 -56.04 -9.80
N GLY A 726 12.13 -55.69 -8.93
CA GLY A 726 13.45 -56.31 -8.88
C GLY A 726 13.42 -57.81 -8.56
N ALA A 727 12.42 -58.29 -7.83
CA ALA A 727 12.18 -59.71 -7.60
C ALA A 727 11.41 -60.40 -8.75
N LEU A 728 10.41 -59.72 -9.32
CA LEU A 728 9.53 -60.25 -10.36
C LEU A 728 10.25 -60.44 -11.70
N TYR A 729 11.08 -59.49 -12.13
CA TYR A 729 11.72 -59.52 -13.45
C TYR A 729 12.65 -60.74 -13.65
N PRO A 730 13.53 -61.11 -12.69
CA PRO A 730 14.29 -62.37 -12.78
C PRO A 730 13.43 -63.64 -12.74
N LEU A 731 12.27 -63.60 -12.07
CA LEU A 731 11.33 -64.73 -12.06
C LEU A 731 10.61 -64.88 -13.41
N TYR A 732 10.21 -63.78 -14.04
CA TYR A 732 9.66 -63.79 -15.40
C TYR A 732 10.69 -64.28 -16.43
N GLY A 733 11.95 -63.84 -16.34
CA GLY A 733 13.02 -64.36 -17.20
C GLY A 733 13.21 -65.88 -17.07
N ARG A 734 13.12 -66.42 -15.84
CA ARG A 734 13.13 -67.87 -15.59
C ARG A 734 11.88 -68.57 -16.15
N LEU A 735 10.69 -67.97 -16.01
CA LEU A 735 9.45 -68.50 -16.58
C LEU A 735 9.51 -68.57 -18.10
N CYS A 736 10.02 -67.53 -18.76
CA CYS A 736 10.23 -67.51 -20.22
C CYS A 736 11.22 -68.60 -20.66
N ALA A 737 12.33 -68.77 -19.95
CA ALA A 737 13.28 -69.86 -20.24
C ALA A 737 12.64 -71.26 -20.08
N MET A 738 11.83 -71.46 -19.03
CA MET A 738 11.09 -72.71 -18.83
C MET A 738 10.03 -72.94 -19.92
N SER A 739 9.33 -71.90 -20.39
CA SER A 739 8.39 -72.00 -21.51
C SER A 739 9.11 -72.36 -22.80
N SER A 740 10.24 -71.71 -23.11
CA SER A 740 11.05 -72.05 -24.29
C SER A 740 11.58 -73.49 -24.26
N GLN A 741 11.91 -74.01 -23.07
CA GLN A 741 12.29 -75.42 -22.89
C GLN A 741 11.10 -76.37 -23.07
N ARG A 742 9.90 -76.01 -22.60
CA ARG A 742 8.65 -76.74 -22.87
C ARG A 742 8.38 -76.81 -24.37
N ASP A 743 8.43 -75.67 -25.06
CA ASP A 743 8.11 -75.56 -26.48
C ASP A 743 9.05 -76.44 -27.33
N LEU A 744 10.35 -76.40 -27.05
CA LEU A 744 11.35 -77.26 -27.70
C LEU A 744 11.11 -78.76 -27.46
N LEU A 745 10.62 -79.14 -26.26
CA LEU A 745 10.27 -80.53 -25.96
C LEU A 745 8.95 -80.94 -26.63
N GLN A 746 7.99 -80.03 -26.77
CA GLN A 746 6.74 -80.28 -27.49
C GLN A 746 7.00 -80.47 -28.99
N ASP A 747 7.84 -79.63 -29.61
CA ASP A 747 8.34 -79.80 -30.98
C ASP A 747 8.95 -81.20 -31.19
N GLN A 748 9.79 -81.65 -30.25
CA GLN A 748 10.43 -82.97 -30.31
C GLN A 748 9.41 -84.12 -30.22
N VAL A 749 8.36 -83.98 -29.40
CA VAL A 749 7.26 -84.96 -29.31
C VAL A 749 6.46 -84.97 -30.61
N ASN A 750 6.04 -83.80 -31.11
CA ASN A 750 5.25 -83.66 -32.33
C ASN A 750 5.97 -84.28 -33.54
N ILE A 751 7.28 -84.04 -33.68
CA ILE A 751 8.11 -84.65 -34.74
C ILE A 751 8.22 -86.17 -34.57
N TYR A 752 8.33 -86.67 -33.33
CA TYR A 752 8.30 -88.11 -33.07
C TYR A 752 6.96 -88.75 -33.42
N GLU A 753 5.83 -88.07 -33.19
CA GLU A 753 4.50 -88.56 -33.56
C GLU A 753 4.30 -88.56 -35.07
N LEU A 754 4.71 -87.49 -35.77
CA LEU A 754 4.69 -87.41 -37.24
C LEU A 754 5.51 -88.53 -37.88
N VAL A 755 6.75 -88.76 -37.42
CA VAL A 755 7.61 -89.86 -37.90
C VAL A 755 7.00 -91.23 -37.62
N ASN A 756 6.32 -91.41 -36.47
CA ASN A 756 5.57 -92.64 -36.20
C ASN A 756 4.35 -92.81 -37.12
N GLN A 757 3.69 -91.72 -37.52
CA GLN A 757 2.59 -91.76 -38.49
C GLN A 757 3.12 -92.10 -39.90
N GLU A 758 4.18 -91.45 -40.38
CA GLU A 758 4.81 -91.79 -41.66
C GLU A 758 5.23 -93.26 -41.73
N ILE A 759 5.87 -93.79 -40.66
CA ILE A 759 6.26 -95.20 -40.58
C ILE A 759 5.02 -96.12 -40.63
N ARG A 760 3.94 -95.81 -39.92
CA ARG A 760 2.69 -96.60 -40.00
C ARG A 760 2.08 -96.55 -41.40
N THR A 761 1.98 -95.37 -42.01
CA THR A 761 1.44 -95.21 -43.36
C THR A 761 2.28 -95.96 -44.39
N LEU A 762 3.62 -95.94 -44.27
CA LEU A 762 4.49 -96.70 -45.15
C LEU A 762 4.36 -98.22 -44.95
N VAL A 763 4.21 -98.68 -43.71
CA VAL A 763 3.94 -100.10 -43.41
C VAL A 763 2.59 -100.52 -44.00
N HIS A 764 1.52 -99.76 -43.76
CA HIS A 764 0.19 -100.05 -44.34
C HIS A 764 0.18 -100.01 -45.87
N ALA A 765 0.98 -99.14 -46.50
CA ALA A 765 1.11 -99.09 -47.97
C ALA A 765 1.98 -100.23 -48.56
N LEU A 766 2.61 -101.05 -47.71
CA LEU A 766 3.44 -102.20 -48.11
C LEU A 766 2.85 -103.55 -47.64
N SER A 767 1.87 -103.54 -46.72
CA SER A 767 1.20 -104.72 -46.20
C SER A 767 -0.23 -104.85 -46.76
N ASP A 768 -0.38 -105.57 -47.86
CA ASP A 768 -1.70 -105.83 -48.48
C ASP A 768 -1.86 -107.32 -48.85
N VAL A 769 -1.73 -108.17 -47.82
CA VAL A 769 -2.10 -109.59 -47.81
C VAL A 769 -2.68 -109.92 -46.44
N GLU A 770 -3.88 -110.51 -46.41
CA GLU A 770 -4.40 -111.20 -45.23
C GLU A 770 -3.69 -112.57 -45.12
N GLU A 771 -2.74 -112.70 -44.20
CA GLU A 771 -2.15 -114.01 -43.85
C GLU A 771 -2.28 -114.30 -42.35
N ASP A 772 -2.73 -115.53 -42.06
CA ASP A 772 -3.25 -115.95 -40.76
C ASP A 772 -2.15 -116.31 -39.75
N ASN A 773 -2.27 -115.75 -38.54
CA ASN A 773 -2.00 -116.44 -37.27
C ASN A 773 -0.73 -117.34 -37.12
N GLN A 774 0.51 -116.80 -37.22
CA GLN A 774 1.69 -117.58 -36.74
C GLN A 774 3.02 -116.88 -36.33
N ASP A 775 3.05 -115.86 -35.44
CA ASP A 775 4.34 -115.49 -34.75
C ASP A 775 4.23 -114.84 -33.33
N GLU A 776 3.20 -115.15 -32.56
CA GLU A 776 2.96 -114.54 -31.22
C GLU A 776 3.94 -115.02 -30.12
N ALA A 777 4.81 -116.00 -30.41
CA ALA A 777 5.68 -116.65 -29.43
C ALA A 777 6.96 -115.85 -29.12
N ASN A 778 7.63 -115.33 -30.15
CA ASN A 778 9.00 -114.81 -30.03
C ASN A 778 9.07 -113.43 -29.33
N LEU A 779 8.00 -112.64 -29.37
CA LEU A 779 7.93 -111.28 -28.81
C LEU A 779 7.99 -111.22 -27.27
N LYS A 780 7.71 -112.32 -26.57
CA LYS A 780 7.49 -112.31 -25.10
C LYS A 780 8.78 -112.06 -24.29
N LYS A 781 9.97 -112.41 -24.79
CA LYS A 781 11.26 -112.19 -24.08
C LYS A 781 11.79 -110.74 -24.11
N ARG A 782 11.36 -109.87 -25.03
CA ARG A 782 11.84 -108.47 -25.10
C ARG A 782 11.09 -107.49 -24.18
N LYS A 783 9.86 -107.81 -23.75
CA LYS A 783 8.94 -106.85 -23.08
C LYS A 783 9.44 -106.34 -21.71
N TYR A 784 10.16 -107.15 -20.93
CA TYR A 784 10.54 -106.79 -19.54
C TYR A 784 11.46 -105.57 -19.40
N LYS A 785 12.39 -105.31 -20.34
CA LYS A 785 13.19 -104.07 -20.30
C LYS A 785 12.34 -102.81 -20.58
N GLY A 786 11.35 -102.91 -21.47
CA GLY A 786 10.46 -101.79 -21.82
C GLY A 786 9.60 -101.32 -20.64
N LEU A 787 9.09 -102.25 -19.84
CA LEU A 787 8.23 -101.94 -18.69
C LEU A 787 8.90 -101.04 -17.64
N ILE A 788 10.22 -101.17 -17.41
CA ILE A 788 10.96 -100.31 -16.47
C ILE A 788 11.06 -98.87 -16.99
N HIS A 789 11.21 -98.68 -18.30
CA HIS A 789 11.21 -97.34 -18.92
C HIS A 789 9.81 -96.71 -18.92
N LEU A 790 8.77 -97.51 -19.15
CA LEU A 790 7.37 -97.07 -19.04
C LEU A 790 7.01 -96.66 -17.60
N PHE A 791 7.38 -97.46 -16.59
CA PHE A 791 7.17 -97.12 -15.18
C PHE A 791 7.89 -95.82 -14.79
N ARG A 792 9.16 -95.63 -15.22
CA ARG A 792 9.90 -94.39 -14.97
C ARG A 792 9.26 -93.17 -15.67
N ARG A 793 8.75 -93.31 -16.90
CA ARG A 793 7.96 -92.27 -17.57
C ARG A 793 6.67 -91.94 -16.80
N GLY A 794 5.94 -92.95 -16.34
CA GLY A 794 4.72 -92.79 -15.55
C GLY A 794 4.96 -92.04 -14.23
N VAL A 795 5.99 -92.41 -13.46
CA VAL A 795 6.35 -91.71 -12.22
C VAL A 795 6.74 -90.25 -12.47
N ILE A 796 7.49 -89.96 -13.55
CA ILE A 796 7.82 -88.58 -13.93
C ILE A 796 6.56 -87.79 -14.30
N ALA A 797 5.64 -88.38 -15.08
CA ALA A 797 4.38 -87.76 -15.46
C ALA A 797 3.47 -87.46 -14.25
N VAL A 798 3.33 -88.41 -13.31
CA VAL A 798 2.54 -88.23 -12.08
C VAL A 798 3.16 -87.16 -11.17
N LEU A 799 4.49 -87.11 -11.03
CA LEU A 799 5.17 -86.05 -10.27
C LEU A 799 5.05 -84.66 -10.93
N ALA A 800 5.04 -84.59 -12.26
CA ALA A 800 4.75 -83.35 -12.99
C ALA A 800 3.28 -82.91 -12.82
N ALA A 801 2.33 -83.84 -12.96
CA ALA A 801 0.90 -83.58 -12.80
C ALA A 801 0.56 -83.11 -11.37
N ASN A 802 1.09 -83.76 -10.33
CA ASN A 802 0.89 -83.32 -8.94
C ASN A 802 1.50 -81.93 -8.67
N ARG A 803 2.63 -81.58 -9.31
CA ARG A 803 3.21 -80.23 -9.21
C ARG A 803 2.34 -79.17 -9.87
N LEU A 804 1.84 -79.45 -11.07
CA LEU A 804 0.90 -78.57 -11.78
C LEU A 804 -0.41 -78.43 -11.00
N LYS A 805 -0.92 -79.51 -10.41
CA LYS A 805 -2.10 -79.49 -9.54
C LYS A 805 -1.91 -78.62 -8.29
N VAL A 806 -0.79 -78.75 -7.57
CA VAL A 806 -0.51 -77.90 -6.40
C VAL A 806 -0.38 -76.42 -6.77
N LEU A 807 0.23 -76.11 -7.93
CA LEU A 807 0.29 -74.74 -8.46
C LEU A 807 -1.09 -74.19 -8.85
N ALA A 808 -1.98 -75.03 -9.40
CA ALA A 808 -3.33 -74.63 -9.80
C ALA A 808 -4.33 -74.50 -8.63
N GLN A 809 -4.06 -75.14 -7.48
CA GLN A 809 -4.99 -75.18 -6.33
C GLN A 809 -4.70 -74.14 -5.23
N SER A 810 -3.78 -73.19 -5.44
CA SER A 810 -3.21 -72.35 -4.37
C SER A 810 -3.26 -70.83 -4.61
N SER A 811 -4.13 -70.33 -5.50
CA SER A 811 -4.26 -68.88 -5.73
C SER A 811 -5.65 -68.44 -6.24
N SER A 812 -6.18 -67.38 -5.64
CA SER A 812 -7.31 -66.58 -6.13
C SER A 812 -6.79 -65.50 -7.09
N SER A 813 -6.98 -65.73 -8.39
CA SER A 813 -6.46 -64.87 -9.45
C SER A 813 -7.37 -63.69 -9.77
N LEU A 814 -6.79 -62.49 -9.81
CA LEU A 814 -7.39 -61.27 -10.32
C LEU A 814 -7.44 -61.27 -11.86
N PHE A 815 -6.30 -61.53 -12.50
CA PHE A 815 -6.16 -61.74 -13.95
C PHE A 815 -4.84 -62.46 -14.27
N SER A 816 -4.67 -62.93 -15.51
CA SER A 816 -3.40 -63.42 -16.02
C SER A 816 -2.80 -62.43 -17.02
N TRP A 817 -1.53 -62.06 -16.83
CA TRP A 817 -0.78 -61.22 -17.77
C TRP A 817 -0.07 -62.09 -18.81
N VAL A 818 -0.54 -62.04 -20.05
CA VAL A 818 0.08 -62.69 -21.22
C VAL A 818 0.75 -61.61 -22.07
N ASN A 819 2.03 -61.80 -22.40
CA ASN A 819 2.72 -60.96 -23.36
C ASN A 819 2.38 -61.42 -24.79
N GLY A 820 1.81 -60.54 -25.61
CA GLY A 820 1.04 -60.86 -26.83
C GLY A 820 1.80 -61.44 -28.03
N PHE A 821 2.94 -62.11 -27.82
CA PHE A 821 3.78 -62.68 -28.88
C PHE A 821 3.73 -64.21 -28.99
N LYS A 822 3.20 -64.92 -27.98
CA LYS A 822 2.88 -66.36 -28.04
C LYS A 822 1.74 -66.71 -27.09
N GLU A 823 0.89 -67.64 -27.50
CA GLU A 823 -0.08 -68.29 -26.61
C GLU A 823 0.67 -69.13 -25.56
N GLY A 824 0.66 -68.65 -24.32
CA GLY A 824 1.51 -69.16 -23.25
C GLY A 824 0.95 -68.86 -21.87
N ILE A 825 1.49 -69.55 -20.86
CA ILE A 825 1.03 -69.43 -19.47
C ILE A 825 1.37 -68.03 -18.97
N GLY A 826 0.34 -67.18 -18.82
CA GLY A 826 0.49 -65.82 -18.29
C GLY A 826 0.93 -65.79 -16.83
N ILE A 827 1.53 -64.68 -16.39
CA ILE A 827 1.78 -64.46 -14.97
C ILE A 827 0.44 -64.22 -14.28
N LEU A 828 0.12 -65.06 -13.29
CA LEU A 828 -1.08 -64.89 -12.48
C LEU A 828 -0.88 -63.74 -11.49
N VAL A 829 -1.78 -62.76 -11.51
CA VAL A 829 -1.86 -61.69 -10.50
C VAL A 829 -2.92 -62.10 -9.49
N CYS A 830 -2.61 -62.09 -8.19
CA CYS A 830 -3.46 -62.64 -7.13
C CYS A 830 -3.91 -61.56 -6.13
N ILE A 831 -5.05 -61.79 -5.47
CA ILE A 831 -5.60 -60.95 -4.39
C ILE A 831 -5.30 -61.63 -3.04
N GLY A 832 -5.15 -60.86 -1.95
CA GLY A 832 -5.15 -61.40 -0.58
C GLY A 832 -6.52 -61.26 0.12
N ASP A 833 -6.66 -61.86 1.31
CA ASP A 833 -7.86 -61.91 2.17
C ASP A 833 -9.20 -62.36 1.49
N SER A 834 -9.15 -62.98 0.31
CA SER A 834 -10.31 -63.61 -0.33
C SER A 834 -10.72 -64.88 0.43
N LYS A 835 -11.73 -64.79 1.29
CA LYS A 835 -12.28 -65.94 2.06
C LYS A 835 -13.15 -66.81 1.17
N GLY A 836 -12.50 -67.75 0.47
CA GLY A 836 -13.08 -68.58 -0.60
C GLY A 836 -14.42 -69.24 -0.26
N LYS A 837 -15.51 -68.59 -0.68
CA LYS A 837 -16.87 -69.15 -0.68
C LYS A 837 -17.14 -69.90 -1.98
N HIS A 838 -16.42 -71.00 -2.18
CA HIS A 838 -16.64 -71.90 -3.32
C HIS A 838 -18.01 -72.58 -3.18
N ASN A 839 -19.05 -72.05 -3.83
CA ASN A 839 -20.36 -72.64 -4.16
C ASN A 839 -21.35 -71.54 -4.62
N LEU A 840 -21.02 -70.75 -5.65
CA LEU A 840 -21.92 -69.75 -6.26
C LEU A 840 -21.89 -69.85 -7.79
N SER A 841 -22.77 -69.12 -8.49
CA SER A 841 -22.75 -69.10 -9.96
C SER A 841 -21.64 -68.17 -10.49
N SER A 842 -21.08 -68.46 -11.67
CA SER A 842 -19.89 -67.74 -12.17
C SER A 842 -20.08 -66.23 -12.31
N ARG A 843 -21.32 -65.78 -12.55
CA ARG A 843 -21.67 -64.35 -12.62
C ARG A 843 -21.65 -63.65 -11.25
N GLU A 844 -21.91 -64.39 -10.18
CA GLU A 844 -21.80 -63.90 -8.80
C GLU A 844 -20.34 -63.92 -8.35
N GLU A 845 -19.57 -64.94 -8.75
CA GLU A 845 -18.12 -65.05 -8.48
C GLU A 845 -17.34 -63.89 -9.11
N GLU A 846 -17.57 -63.56 -10.40
CA GLU A 846 -16.96 -62.40 -11.07
C GLU A 846 -17.23 -61.08 -10.33
N GLN A 847 -18.48 -60.85 -9.91
CA GLN A 847 -18.85 -59.61 -9.24
C GLN A 847 -18.32 -59.54 -7.79
N MET A 848 -18.23 -60.67 -7.09
CA MET A 848 -17.55 -60.75 -5.79
C MET A 848 -16.05 -60.47 -5.93
N HIS A 849 -15.36 -61.08 -6.89
CA HIS A 849 -13.93 -60.83 -7.11
C HIS A 849 -13.63 -59.37 -7.49
N CYS A 850 -14.52 -58.69 -8.20
CA CYS A 850 -14.39 -57.25 -8.43
C CYS A 850 -14.46 -56.42 -7.14
N VAL A 851 -15.32 -56.80 -6.19
CA VAL A 851 -15.45 -56.13 -4.88
C VAL A 851 -14.27 -56.46 -3.96
N GLU A 852 -13.80 -57.71 -3.95
CA GLU A 852 -12.59 -58.13 -3.24
C GLU A 852 -11.34 -57.42 -3.79
N ALA A 853 -11.23 -57.28 -5.11
CA ALA A 853 -10.15 -56.53 -5.75
C ALA A 853 -10.17 -55.04 -5.38
N LEU A 854 -11.36 -54.41 -5.40
CA LEU A 854 -11.51 -53.02 -4.98
C LEU A 854 -11.12 -52.83 -3.51
N SER A 855 -11.61 -53.69 -2.60
CA SER A 855 -11.28 -53.60 -1.18
C SER A 855 -9.78 -53.81 -0.92
N TRP A 856 -9.13 -54.69 -1.68
CA TRP A 856 -7.69 -54.90 -1.68
C TRP A 856 -6.92 -53.64 -2.10
N PHE A 857 -7.25 -53.06 -3.26
CA PHE A 857 -6.58 -51.86 -3.77
C PHE A 857 -6.81 -50.61 -2.90
N THR A 858 -7.91 -50.55 -2.14
CA THR A 858 -8.19 -49.47 -1.17
C THR A 858 -7.79 -49.80 0.28
N SER A 859 -7.09 -50.92 0.53
CA SER A 859 -6.81 -51.39 1.88
C SER A 859 -5.79 -50.50 2.62
N SER A 860 -6.27 -49.74 3.61
CA SER A 860 -5.43 -48.96 4.52
C SER A 860 -4.46 -49.83 5.33
N ASN A 861 -4.87 -51.06 5.66
CA ASN A 861 -4.02 -52.04 6.35
C ASN A 861 -2.84 -52.49 5.46
N LEU A 862 -3.09 -52.72 4.17
CA LEU A 862 -2.06 -53.04 3.18
C LEU A 862 -1.09 -51.86 2.99
N LEU A 863 -1.61 -50.64 2.85
CA LEU A 863 -0.80 -49.42 2.77
C LEU A 863 0.09 -49.23 4.00
N ALA A 864 -0.46 -49.38 5.20
CA ALA A 864 0.28 -49.29 6.46
C ALA A 864 1.34 -50.42 6.60
N ALA A 865 1.02 -51.64 6.15
CA ALA A 865 1.96 -52.76 6.14
C ALA A 865 3.15 -52.50 5.20
N ILE A 866 2.88 -51.95 4.00
CA ILE A 866 3.91 -51.57 3.02
C ILE A 866 4.81 -50.47 3.60
N ILE A 867 4.24 -49.33 4.05
CA ILE A 867 4.99 -48.21 4.63
C ILE A 867 5.89 -48.70 5.78
N SER A 868 5.31 -49.43 6.74
CA SER A 868 6.04 -49.95 7.91
C SER A 868 6.98 -51.13 7.62
N SER A 869 7.10 -51.59 6.37
CA SER A 869 8.17 -52.51 5.94
C SER A 869 9.36 -51.76 5.31
N VAL A 870 9.11 -50.59 4.72
CA VAL A 870 10.08 -49.82 3.93
C VAL A 870 10.69 -48.64 4.70
N THR A 871 10.18 -48.29 5.89
CA THR A 871 10.72 -47.21 6.75
C THR A 871 12.24 -47.24 6.90
N GLU A 872 12.84 -48.39 7.23
CA GLU A 872 14.30 -48.51 7.43
C GLU A 872 15.10 -48.19 6.15
N LEU A 873 14.59 -48.55 4.98
CA LEU A 873 15.17 -48.16 3.69
C LEU A 873 14.93 -46.67 3.40
N GLN A 874 13.74 -46.15 3.73
CA GLN A 874 13.39 -44.75 3.58
C GLN A 874 14.28 -43.82 4.43
N ASP A 875 14.54 -44.19 5.67
CA ASP A 875 15.37 -43.44 6.64
C ASP A 875 16.87 -43.50 6.32
N VAL A 876 17.29 -44.44 5.46
CA VAL A 876 18.63 -44.48 4.86
C VAL A 876 18.70 -43.63 3.59
N VAL A 877 17.67 -43.68 2.73
CA VAL A 877 17.60 -42.92 1.46
C VAL A 877 17.39 -41.42 1.68
N ASN A 878 16.62 -41.01 2.69
CA ASN A 878 16.26 -39.62 2.94
C ASN A 878 17.35 -38.78 3.65
N LYS A 879 18.54 -39.33 3.90
CA LYS A 879 19.63 -38.61 4.58
C LYS A 879 20.40 -37.71 3.58
N PRO A 880 20.49 -36.39 3.83
CA PRO A 880 21.05 -35.44 2.85
C PRO A 880 22.59 -35.47 2.72
N ASP A 881 23.30 -36.24 3.55
CA ASP A 881 24.77 -36.32 3.54
C ASP A 881 25.29 -37.12 2.33
N ALA A 882 25.32 -36.48 1.16
CA ALA A 882 25.86 -37.04 -0.09
C ALA A 882 27.33 -37.53 0.01
N LYS A 883 28.08 -37.09 1.02
CA LYS A 883 29.47 -37.56 1.30
C LYS A 883 29.52 -38.87 2.10
N SER A 884 28.40 -39.32 2.67
CA SER A 884 28.29 -40.54 3.48
C SER A 884 27.94 -41.81 2.70
N CYS A 885 28.02 -41.78 1.35
CA CYS A 885 27.75 -42.92 0.45
C CYS A 885 28.77 -44.09 0.56
N HIS A 886 29.47 -44.21 1.68
CA HIS A 886 30.58 -45.13 1.92
C HIS A 886 30.14 -46.50 2.50
N SER A 887 28.87 -46.86 2.35
CA SER A 887 28.41 -48.23 2.62
C SER A 887 27.22 -48.62 1.75
N GLY A 888 27.53 -49.08 0.53
CA GLY A 888 26.55 -49.85 -0.27
C GLY A 888 26.02 -51.07 0.48
N HIS A 889 26.81 -51.63 1.41
CA HIS A 889 26.36 -52.70 2.31
C HIS A 889 25.22 -52.29 3.25
N LEU A 890 25.18 -51.04 3.76
CA LEU A 890 24.06 -50.56 4.57
C LEU A 890 22.80 -50.36 3.73
N LEU A 891 22.91 -49.80 2.53
CA LEU A 891 21.77 -49.65 1.63
C LEU A 891 21.23 -51.03 1.19
N VAL A 892 22.11 -51.97 0.85
CA VAL A 892 21.74 -53.35 0.47
C VAL A 892 21.19 -54.14 1.66
N SER A 893 21.68 -53.94 2.88
CA SER A 893 21.11 -54.59 4.08
C SER A 893 19.75 -54.00 4.45
N ALA A 894 19.57 -52.68 4.35
CA ALA A 894 18.26 -52.03 4.52
C ALA A 894 17.27 -52.52 3.45
N ALA A 895 17.67 -52.56 2.18
CA ALA A 895 16.85 -53.09 1.09
C ALA A 895 16.48 -54.57 1.27
N ARG A 896 17.42 -55.41 1.73
CA ARG A 896 17.18 -56.82 2.04
C ARG A 896 16.24 -57.00 3.25
N ASN A 897 16.42 -56.21 4.30
CA ASN A 897 15.58 -56.25 5.49
C ASN A 897 14.17 -55.75 5.20
N SER A 898 14.03 -54.65 4.45
CA SER A 898 12.74 -54.14 3.98
C SER A 898 12.06 -55.10 3.00
N PHE A 899 12.81 -55.77 2.11
CA PHE A 899 12.23 -56.81 1.26
C PHE A 899 11.74 -58.01 2.06
N SER A 900 12.50 -58.49 3.06
CA SER A 900 11.99 -59.52 3.99
C SER A 900 10.72 -59.03 4.67
N LYS A 901 10.76 -57.90 5.38
CA LYS A 901 9.61 -57.33 6.10
C LYS A 901 8.39 -57.07 5.21
N LEU A 902 8.61 -56.76 3.93
CA LEU A 902 7.55 -56.61 2.93
C LEU A 902 6.96 -57.97 2.55
N MET A 903 7.80 -58.96 2.22
CA MET A 903 7.34 -60.32 1.91
C MET A 903 6.69 -61.01 3.11
N ASP A 904 7.24 -60.86 4.32
CA ASP A 904 6.73 -61.40 5.57
C ASP A 904 5.34 -60.82 5.90
N LYS A 905 5.14 -59.50 5.70
CA LYS A 905 3.83 -58.86 5.87
C LYS A 905 2.85 -59.20 4.75
N LEU A 906 3.28 -59.19 3.49
CA LEU A 906 2.42 -59.59 2.37
C LEU A 906 1.98 -61.05 2.51
N HIS A 907 2.85 -61.95 2.97
CA HIS A 907 2.51 -63.35 3.25
C HIS A 907 1.37 -63.47 4.25
N VAL A 908 1.40 -62.71 5.36
CA VAL A 908 0.34 -62.71 6.38
C VAL A 908 -1.01 -62.20 5.83
N ILE A 909 -1.00 -61.29 4.85
CA ILE A 909 -2.23 -60.73 4.25
C ILE A 909 -2.69 -61.58 3.03
N MET A 910 -1.82 -62.42 2.45
CA MET A 910 -2.14 -63.34 1.35
C MET A 910 -2.48 -64.77 1.81
N GLU A 911 -2.11 -65.19 3.02
CA GLU A 911 -2.34 -66.54 3.53
C GLU A 911 -3.76 -66.71 4.11
N THR A 912 -4.65 -67.35 3.35
CA THR A 912 -6.09 -67.45 3.70
C THR A 912 -6.54 -68.83 4.19
N VAL A 913 -5.71 -69.88 4.11
CA VAL A 913 -6.03 -71.24 4.64
C VAL A 913 -4.78 -71.95 5.18
N PRO A 914 -4.78 -72.47 6.42
CA PRO A 914 -3.70 -73.29 6.94
C PRO A 914 -3.76 -74.72 6.37
N LEU A 915 -3.11 -74.95 5.22
CA LEU A 915 -2.87 -76.32 4.73
C LEU A 915 -1.84 -77.03 5.61
N GLY A 916 -2.29 -78.05 6.33
CA GLY A 916 -1.48 -78.76 7.33
C GLY A 916 -0.16 -79.32 6.78
N SER A 917 0.95 -78.98 7.44
CA SER A 917 2.28 -79.57 7.25
C SER A 917 2.91 -79.44 5.85
N SER A 918 2.69 -78.31 5.16
CA SER A 918 3.64 -77.87 4.11
C SER A 918 4.93 -77.32 4.75
N ARG A 919 5.79 -78.22 5.25
CA ARG A 919 7.13 -77.86 5.75
C ARG A 919 7.88 -77.15 4.62
N SER A 920 8.33 -75.92 4.85
CA SER A 920 8.87 -75.06 3.80
C SER A 920 9.98 -75.75 3.01
N ILE A 921 9.94 -75.66 1.67
CA ILE A 921 10.96 -76.25 0.77
C ILE A 921 12.22 -75.37 0.80
N THR A 922 12.83 -75.30 1.97
CA THR A 922 14.18 -74.81 2.20
C THR A 922 15.15 -75.77 1.50
N TYR A 923 15.97 -75.22 0.61
CA TYR A 923 16.83 -75.97 -0.31
C TYR A 923 18.00 -76.67 0.42
N LEU A 924 17.74 -77.77 1.13
CA LEU A 924 18.82 -78.53 1.81
C LEU A 924 18.77 -80.07 1.71
N GLU A 925 17.78 -80.66 1.03
CA GLU A 925 17.85 -82.09 0.68
C GLU A 925 18.73 -82.32 -0.56
N LYS A 926 20.04 -82.45 -0.33
CA LYS A 926 20.92 -83.18 -1.25
C LYS A 926 20.33 -84.58 -1.47
N GLU A 927 20.34 -85.04 -2.71
CA GLU A 927 19.85 -86.37 -3.16
C GLU A 927 18.34 -86.59 -3.25
N SER A 928 17.49 -85.59 -2.99
CA SER A 928 16.06 -85.66 -3.32
C SER A 928 15.83 -86.16 -4.76
N LEU A 929 14.83 -87.02 -4.97
CA LEU A 929 14.51 -87.62 -6.28
C LEU A 929 14.35 -86.56 -7.37
N VAL A 930 13.78 -85.40 -7.01
CA VAL A 930 13.65 -84.20 -7.86
C VAL A 930 15.02 -83.73 -8.35
N GLN A 931 16.00 -83.60 -7.47
CA GLN A 931 17.34 -83.11 -7.79
C GLN A 931 18.12 -84.15 -8.62
N ARG A 932 17.89 -85.46 -8.37
CA ARG A 932 18.47 -86.55 -9.18
C ARG A 932 17.88 -86.59 -10.59
N LEU A 933 16.56 -86.39 -10.74
CA LEU A 933 15.89 -86.26 -12.04
C LEU A 933 16.34 -85.00 -12.78
N ALA A 934 16.44 -83.84 -12.10
CA ALA A 934 16.90 -82.59 -12.70
C ALA A 934 18.37 -82.68 -13.19
N ARG A 935 19.28 -83.26 -12.39
CA ARG A 935 20.65 -83.54 -12.83
C ARG A 935 20.71 -84.56 -13.97
N GLY A 936 19.84 -85.57 -13.95
CA GLY A 936 19.72 -86.54 -15.04
C GLY A 936 19.30 -85.90 -16.36
N LEU A 937 18.23 -85.10 -16.35
CA LEU A 937 17.75 -84.33 -17.50
C LEU A 937 18.81 -83.33 -17.99
N HIS A 938 19.43 -82.56 -17.09
CA HIS A 938 20.48 -81.61 -17.46
C HIS A 938 21.67 -82.32 -18.11
N ARG A 939 22.11 -83.45 -17.57
CA ARG A 939 23.22 -84.25 -18.13
C ARG A 939 22.86 -84.84 -19.49
N ILE A 940 21.61 -85.30 -19.68
CA ILE A 940 21.14 -85.78 -20.99
C ILE A 940 21.10 -84.63 -22.01
N ASN A 941 20.64 -83.43 -21.62
CA ASN A 941 20.63 -82.27 -22.51
C ASN A 941 22.04 -81.80 -22.88
N THR A 942 22.99 -81.73 -21.94
CA THR A 942 24.37 -81.37 -22.28
C THR A 942 25.02 -82.44 -23.15
N GLN A 943 24.81 -83.72 -22.87
CA GLN A 943 25.34 -84.80 -23.71
C GLN A 943 24.70 -84.82 -25.12
N ALA A 944 23.43 -84.42 -25.27
CA ALA A 944 22.80 -84.28 -26.59
C ALA A 944 23.37 -83.10 -27.40
N LEU A 945 23.67 -81.98 -26.73
CA LEU A 945 24.37 -80.82 -27.30
C LEU A 945 25.83 -81.15 -27.68
N GLU A 946 26.59 -81.77 -26.76
CA GLU A 946 27.99 -82.17 -26.94
C GLU A 946 28.16 -83.23 -28.04
N ALA A 947 27.21 -84.15 -28.21
CA ALA A 947 27.24 -85.19 -29.23
C ALA A 947 26.73 -84.75 -30.61
N GLY A 948 26.32 -83.49 -30.79
CA GLY A 948 25.79 -82.99 -32.06
C GLY A 948 24.45 -83.61 -32.51
N LEU A 949 23.73 -84.27 -31.61
CA LEU A 949 22.50 -85.03 -31.91
C LEU A 949 21.25 -84.14 -32.13
N CYS A 950 21.45 -82.89 -32.55
CA CYS A 950 20.40 -81.94 -32.93
C CYS A 950 20.02 -82.01 -34.41
N ASP A 951 20.71 -82.85 -35.20
CA ASP A 951 20.43 -83.03 -36.63
C ASP A 951 19.07 -83.73 -36.81
N ARG A 952 18.00 -82.96 -37.09
CA ARG A 952 16.60 -83.44 -37.20
C ARG A 952 16.35 -84.43 -38.35
N LEU A 953 17.39 -84.78 -39.12
CA LEU A 953 17.29 -85.26 -40.50
C LEU A 953 17.49 -86.77 -40.75
N PRO A 954 18.19 -87.61 -39.97
CA PRO A 954 18.59 -88.93 -40.44
C PRO A 954 17.41 -89.91 -40.63
N ILE A 955 16.38 -89.86 -39.77
CA ILE A 955 15.22 -90.75 -39.88
C ILE A 955 14.30 -90.35 -41.04
N MET A 956 13.94 -89.07 -41.17
CA MET A 956 13.13 -88.62 -42.31
C MET A 956 13.88 -88.73 -43.65
N LYS A 957 15.19 -88.50 -43.70
CA LYS A 957 15.99 -88.81 -44.91
C LYS A 957 15.95 -90.29 -45.27
N SER A 958 15.93 -91.18 -44.28
CA SER A 958 15.81 -92.64 -44.52
C SER A 958 14.42 -93.01 -45.05
N ILE A 959 13.35 -92.45 -44.47
CA ILE A 959 11.97 -92.66 -44.93
C ILE A 959 11.77 -92.12 -46.36
N ALA A 960 12.21 -90.88 -46.63
CA ALA A 960 12.11 -90.27 -47.97
C ALA A 960 12.95 -91.02 -49.02
N SER A 961 14.12 -91.56 -48.64
CA SER A 961 14.92 -92.41 -49.53
C SER A 961 14.21 -93.73 -49.86
N LEU A 962 13.52 -94.32 -48.89
CA LEU A 962 12.74 -95.55 -49.06
C LEU A 962 11.49 -95.31 -49.90
N GLN A 963 10.76 -94.22 -49.67
CA GLN A 963 9.64 -93.77 -50.51
C GLN A 963 10.08 -93.56 -51.97
N LYS A 964 11.24 -92.93 -52.19
CA LYS A 964 11.79 -92.73 -53.54
C LYS A 964 12.12 -94.08 -54.23
N GLN A 965 12.74 -95.02 -53.52
CA GLN A 965 13.03 -96.37 -54.03
C GLN A 965 11.75 -97.10 -54.46
N ILE A 966 10.70 -97.04 -53.62
CA ILE A 966 9.38 -97.64 -53.91
C ILE A 966 8.75 -96.98 -55.14
N PHE A 967 8.74 -95.64 -55.22
CA PHE A 967 8.18 -94.91 -56.37
C PHE A 967 8.91 -95.25 -57.69
N GLU A 968 10.24 -95.28 -57.70
CA GLU A 968 11.01 -95.68 -58.88
C GLU A 968 10.71 -97.13 -59.31
N PHE A 969 10.50 -98.04 -58.36
CA PHE A 969 10.11 -99.43 -58.65
C PHE A 969 8.71 -99.50 -59.30
N THR A 970 7.72 -98.83 -58.72
CA THR A 970 6.34 -98.77 -59.25
C THR A 970 6.30 -98.12 -60.63
N GLN A 971 7.10 -97.09 -60.88
CA GLN A 971 7.19 -96.44 -62.19
C GLN A 971 7.75 -97.39 -63.26
N ARG A 972 8.82 -98.15 -62.94
CA ARG A 972 9.38 -99.17 -63.86
C ARG A 972 8.36 -100.28 -64.15
N LEU A 973 7.62 -100.73 -63.14
CA LEU A 973 6.56 -101.73 -63.28
C LEU A 973 5.43 -101.23 -64.20
N HIS A 974 5.02 -99.97 -64.06
CA HIS A 974 4.00 -99.35 -64.91
C HIS A 974 4.46 -99.29 -66.38
N THR A 975 5.70 -98.84 -66.65
CA THR A 975 6.25 -98.81 -68.02
C THR A 975 6.22 -100.19 -68.67
N ALA A 976 6.63 -101.24 -67.95
CA ALA A 976 6.61 -102.61 -68.46
C ALA A 976 5.19 -103.12 -68.78
N GLU A 977 4.18 -102.77 -67.98
CA GLU A 977 2.78 -103.13 -68.28
C GLU A 977 2.21 -102.33 -69.47
N VAL A 978 2.60 -101.06 -69.63
CA VAL A 978 2.26 -100.25 -70.81
C VAL A 978 2.87 -100.84 -72.09
N GLU A 979 4.13 -101.25 -72.05
CA GLU A 979 4.78 -101.97 -73.15
C GLU A 979 4.08 -103.31 -73.45
N ARG A 980 3.73 -104.10 -72.41
CA ARG A 980 2.98 -105.35 -72.58
C ARG A 980 1.60 -105.14 -73.20
N ARG A 981 0.92 -104.04 -72.88
CA ARG A 981 -0.36 -103.65 -73.51
C ARG A 981 -0.18 -103.18 -74.96
N SER A 982 0.86 -102.38 -75.24
CA SER A 982 1.25 -101.94 -76.59
C SER A 982 1.53 -103.12 -77.52
N LEU A 983 2.31 -104.11 -77.06
CA LEU A 983 2.62 -105.32 -77.83
C LEU A 983 1.38 -106.19 -78.06
N ARG A 984 0.46 -106.29 -77.09
CA ARG A 984 -0.84 -106.97 -77.26
C ARG A 984 -1.72 -106.31 -78.31
N LEU A 985 -1.76 -104.97 -78.35
CA LEU A 985 -2.50 -104.22 -79.39
C LEU A 985 -1.94 -104.50 -80.78
N LYS A 986 -0.63 -104.38 -80.98
CA LYS A 986 0.03 -104.68 -82.27
C LYS A 986 -0.20 -106.12 -82.74
N LEU A 987 -0.26 -107.08 -81.82
CA LEU A 987 -0.53 -108.49 -82.13
C LEU A 987 -2.00 -108.71 -82.54
N ALA A 988 -2.95 -107.99 -81.91
CA ALA A 988 -4.35 -107.98 -82.32
C ALA A 988 -4.55 -107.33 -83.70
N GLU A 989 -3.85 -106.22 -83.96
CA GLU A 989 -3.85 -105.48 -85.23
C GLU A 989 -3.32 -106.35 -86.39
N PHE A 990 -2.21 -107.05 -86.21
CA PHE A 990 -1.71 -108.04 -87.18
C PHE A 990 -2.71 -109.18 -87.45
N LYS A 991 -3.39 -109.70 -86.42
CA LYS A 991 -4.44 -110.72 -86.59
C LYS A 991 -5.66 -110.18 -87.35
N TRP A 992 -6.02 -108.91 -87.13
CA TRP A 992 -7.12 -108.27 -87.81
C TRP A 992 -6.83 -108.09 -89.30
N ASN A 993 -5.68 -107.49 -89.65
CA ASN A 993 -5.21 -107.29 -91.03
C ASN A 993 -5.18 -108.61 -91.84
N PHE A 994 -4.66 -109.69 -91.25
CA PHE A 994 -4.62 -111.01 -91.90
C PHE A 994 -6.03 -111.62 -92.09
N SER A 995 -6.99 -111.26 -91.24
CA SER A 995 -8.39 -111.67 -91.38
C SER A 995 -9.19 -110.81 -92.37
N GLU A 996 -8.71 -109.60 -92.68
CA GLU A 996 -9.38 -108.64 -93.55
C GLU A 996 -8.98 -108.85 -95.01
N LEU A 997 -7.67 -108.94 -95.32
CA LEU A 997 -7.16 -109.33 -96.65
C LEU A 997 -7.80 -110.63 -97.17
N LYS A 998 -8.10 -111.58 -96.27
CA LYS A 998 -8.79 -112.83 -96.65
C LYS A 998 -10.27 -112.63 -96.97
N LYS A 999 -10.96 -111.72 -96.28
CA LYS A 999 -12.37 -111.38 -96.56
C LYS A 999 -12.52 -110.49 -97.79
N GLU A 1000 -11.55 -109.62 -98.09
CA GLU A 1000 -11.59 -108.77 -99.28
C GLU A 1000 -11.45 -109.58 -100.57
N ALA A 1001 -10.61 -110.62 -100.58
CA ALA A 1001 -10.53 -111.58 -101.68
C ALA A 1001 -11.88 -112.26 -101.96
N ASP A 1002 -12.49 -112.87 -100.93
CA ASP A 1002 -13.78 -113.57 -101.03
C ASP A 1002 -14.94 -112.61 -101.42
N LYS A 1003 -14.86 -111.33 -101.02
CA LYS A 1003 -15.88 -110.31 -101.33
C LYS A 1003 -15.74 -109.68 -102.71
N ALA A 1004 -14.52 -109.46 -103.19
CA ALA A 1004 -14.30 -108.99 -104.57
C ALA A 1004 -14.91 -109.96 -105.58
N GLN A 1005 -14.85 -111.26 -105.29
CA GLN A 1005 -15.40 -112.31 -106.15
C GLN A 1005 -16.94 -112.36 -106.14
N SER A 1006 -17.59 -112.21 -104.98
CA SER A 1006 -19.07 -112.24 -104.91
C SER A 1006 -19.76 -110.92 -105.28
N LEU A 1007 -19.15 -109.76 -105.04
CA LEU A 1007 -19.71 -108.47 -105.44
C LEU A 1007 -19.72 -108.27 -106.97
N GLN A 1008 -18.78 -108.89 -107.68
CA GLN A 1008 -18.76 -108.94 -109.15
C GLN A 1008 -20.00 -109.67 -109.73
N GLU A 1009 -20.56 -110.63 -109.00
CA GLU A 1009 -21.76 -111.36 -109.41
C GLU A 1009 -23.04 -110.63 -108.98
N GLN A 1010 -23.10 -110.08 -107.76
CA GLN A 1010 -24.30 -109.43 -107.22
C GLN A 1010 -24.61 -108.06 -107.83
N LEU A 1011 -23.61 -107.32 -108.33
CA LEU A 1011 -23.81 -106.02 -109.00
C LEU A 1011 -24.74 -106.11 -110.24
N ASN A 1012 -24.82 -107.30 -110.86
CA ASN A 1012 -25.64 -107.52 -112.05
C ASN A 1012 -27.15 -107.65 -111.76
N LEU A 1013 -27.58 -107.79 -110.50
CA LEU A 1013 -28.97 -108.11 -110.14
C LEU A 1013 -29.76 -106.96 -109.49
N PHE A 1014 -29.13 -106.09 -108.70
CA PHE A 1014 -29.86 -105.06 -107.92
C PHE A 1014 -29.92 -103.68 -108.57
N LYS A 1015 -30.63 -103.59 -109.72
CA LYS A 1015 -30.82 -102.34 -110.47
C LYS A 1015 -32.13 -101.58 -110.16
N GLN A 1016 -32.82 -101.95 -109.08
CA GLN A 1016 -34.04 -101.32 -108.52
C GLN A 1016 -34.04 -101.50 -106.98
N SER A 1017 -34.84 -100.84 -106.15
CA SER A 1017 -36.03 -99.98 -106.39
C SER A 1017 -36.10 -98.80 -105.37
N LYS A 1018 -37.31 -98.39 -104.94
CA LYS A 1018 -37.67 -97.38 -103.91
C LYS A 1018 -39.04 -97.79 -103.30
N LEU A 1019 -39.61 -97.21 -102.23
CA LEU A 1019 -39.28 -96.04 -101.39
C LEU A 1019 -38.85 -96.52 -99.97
N ILE A 1020 -39.03 -95.92 -98.76
CA ILE A 1020 -39.78 -94.77 -98.17
C ILE A 1020 -38.86 -93.99 -97.19
N THR A 1021 -39.21 -92.75 -96.86
CA THR A 1021 -38.38 -91.75 -96.17
C THR A 1021 -38.41 -91.79 -94.64
N HIS A 1022 -37.23 -91.66 -94.00
CA HIS A 1022 -37.04 -91.61 -92.54
C HIS A 1022 -37.26 -90.18 -91.95
N GLU A 1023 -37.02 -89.15 -92.76
CA GLU A 1023 -36.76 -87.75 -92.37
C GLU A 1023 -37.84 -87.08 -91.50
N ARG A 1024 -39.12 -87.48 -91.66
CA ARG A 1024 -40.24 -86.83 -90.94
C ARG A 1024 -40.33 -87.16 -89.45
N PHE A 1025 -39.66 -88.21 -88.98
CA PHE A 1025 -39.68 -88.58 -87.57
C PHE A 1025 -38.58 -87.86 -86.77
N GLU A 1026 -37.35 -87.82 -87.29
CA GLU A 1026 -36.21 -87.14 -86.65
C GLU A 1026 -36.48 -85.64 -86.42
N SER A 1027 -37.06 -84.96 -87.42
CA SER A 1027 -37.37 -83.52 -87.36
C SER A 1027 -38.26 -83.13 -86.17
N ALA A 1028 -39.20 -83.98 -85.76
CA ALA A 1028 -40.10 -83.69 -84.64
C ALA A 1028 -39.40 -83.89 -83.28
N CYS A 1029 -38.49 -84.86 -83.20
CA CYS A 1029 -37.71 -85.11 -81.99
C CYS A 1029 -36.64 -84.04 -81.75
N GLU A 1030 -36.00 -83.52 -82.81
CA GLU A 1030 -35.06 -82.40 -82.69
C GLU A 1030 -35.77 -81.12 -82.20
N GLU A 1031 -36.96 -80.79 -82.71
CA GLU A 1031 -37.63 -79.53 -82.39
C GLU A 1031 -38.07 -79.45 -80.91
N LEU A 1032 -38.56 -80.56 -80.34
CA LEU A 1032 -38.90 -80.66 -78.91
C LEU A 1032 -37.66 -80.50 -78.00
N ASN A 1033 -36.54 -81.14 -78.36
CA ASN A 1033 -35.28 -81.04 -77.60
C ASN A 1033 -34.74 -79.60 -77.62
N ASN A 1034 -34.83 -78.93 -78.78
CA ASN A 1034 -34.44 -77.53 -78.93
C ASN A 1034 -35.32 -76.57 -78.12
N ALA A 1035 -36.60 -76.88 -77.89
CA ALA A 1035 -37.47 -76.07 -77.03
C ALA A 1035 -37.02 -76.12 -75.55
N LEU A 1036 -36.83 -77.33 -75.01
CA LEU A 1036 -36.43 -77.53 -73.60
C LEU A 1036 -35.06 -76.90 -73.28
N HIS A 1037 -34.13 -76.90 -74.24
CA HIS A 1037 -32.81 -76.27 -74.08
C HIS A 1037 -32.89 -74.74 -73.96
N ARG A 1038 -33.79 -74.08 -74.71
CA ARG A 1038 -34.02 -72.62 -74.63
C ARG A 1038 -34.58 -72.21 -73.27
N GLU A 1039 -35.50 -73.01 -72.73
CA GLU A 1039 -36.10 -72.76 -71.41
C GLU A 1039 -35.06 -72.86 -70.29
N HIS A 1040 -34.20 -73.88 -70.32
CA HIS A 1040 -33.10 -74.01 -69.36
C HIS A 1040 -32.10 -72.84 -69.43
N GLN A 1041 -31.74 -72.39 -70.64
CA GLN A 1041 -30.87 -71.23 -70.84
C GLN A 1041 -31.51 -69.93 -70.32
N ALA A 1042 -32.81 -69.71 -70.54
CA ALA A 1042 -33.53 -68.55 -70.00
C ALA A 1042 -33.53 -68.53 -68.46
N GLN A 1043 -33.71 -69.70 -67.82
CA GLN A 1043 -33.70 -69.83 -66.37
C GLN A 1043 -32.31 -69.53 -65.75
N VAL A 1044 -31.23 -69.90 -66.44
CA VAL A 1044 -29.85 -69.56 -66.02
C VAL A 1044 -29.60 -68.05 -66.15
N LEU A 1045 -29.92 -67.46 -67.29
CA LEU A 1045 -29.73 -66.02 -67.54
C LEU A 1045 -30.49 -65.14 -66.54
N LEU A 1046 -31.70 -65.52 -66.12
CA LEU A 1046 -32.46 -64.82 -65.10
C LEU A 1046 -31.78 -64.86 -63.71
N ASN A 1047 -31.18 -66.00 -63.34
CA ASN A 1047 -30.43 -66.11 -62.09
C ASN A 1047 -29.14 -65.28 -62.13
N GLU A 1048 -28.42 -65.29 -63.26
CA GLU A 1048 -27.21 -64.48 -63.45
C GLU A 1048 -27.51 -62.98 -63.40
N GLN A 1049 -28.60 -62.52 -64.03
CA GLN A 1049 -29.04 -61.12 -63.97
C GLN A 1049 -29.45 -60.71 -62.54
N ALA A 1050 -30.16 -61.58 -61.80
CA ALA A 1050 -30.50 -61.32 -60.40
C ALA A 1050 -29.25 -61.21 -59.51
N GLN A 1051 -28.26 -62.08 -59.72
CA GLN A 1051 -27.00 -62.06 -58.97
C GLN A 1051 -26.15 -60.81 -59.31
N GLN A 1052 -26.07 -60.43 -60.58
CA GLN A 1052 -25.40 -59.19 -61.01
C GLN A 1052 -26.07 -57.94 -60.42
N LEU A 1053 -27.41 -57.87 -60.41
CA LEU A 1053 -28.15 -56.78 -59.77
C LEU A 1053 -27.85 -56.69 -58.26
N GLN A 1054 -27.76 -57.82 -57.56
CA GLN A 1054 -27.44 -57.81 -56.13
C GLN A 1054 -26.00 -57.40 -55.86
N GLU A 1055 -25.03 -57.81 -56.69
CA GLU A 1055 -23.66 -57.27 -56.62
C GLU A 1055 -23.60 -55.76 -56.88
N LEU A 1056 -24.37 -55.25 -57.84
CA LEU A 1056 -24.42 -53.82 -58.17
C LEU A 1056 -25.03 -53.01 -57.02
N ASN A 1057 -26.08 -53.52 -56.39
CA ASN A 1057 -26.67 -52.93 -55.18
C ASN A 1057 -25.67 -52.87 -54.03
N ASN A 1058 -24.97 -53.98 -53.74
CA ASN A 1058 -23.96 -54.02 -52.67
C ASN A 1058 -22.80 -53.04 -52.93
N LYS A 1059 -22.38 -52.87 -54.21
CA LYS A 1059 -21.36 -51.88 -54.61
C LYS A 1059 -21.87 -50.44 -54.45
N LEU A 1060 -23.14 -50.17 -54.77
CA LEU A 1060 -23.77 -48.87 -54.58
C LEU A 1060 -23.89 -48.50 -53.10
N GLU A 1061 -24.29 -49.45 -52.25
CA GLU A 1061 -24.38 -49.29 -50.80
C GLU A 1061 -23.00 -48.97 -50.19
N LEU A 1062 -21.95 -49.67 -50.62
CA LEU A 1062 -20.56 -49.41 -50.21
C LEU A 1062 -20.08 -47.99 -50.60
N TYR A 1063 -20.38 -47.54 -51.82
CA TYR A 1063 -20.07 -46.16 -52.24
C TYR A 1063 -20.87 -45.13 -51.43
N SER A 1064 -22.13 -45.41 -51.10
CA SER A 1064 -22.95 -44.53 -50.26
C SER A 1064 -22.41 -44.43 -48.82
N SER A 1065 -21.86 -45.50 -48.24
CA SER A 1065 -21.17 -45.42 -46.95
C SER A 1065 -19.85 -44.65 -47.04
N GLU A 1066 -19.04 -44.89 -48.07
CA GLU A 1066 -17.79 -44.13 -48.27
C GLU A 1066 -18.03 -42.62 -48.44
N GLU A 1067 -19.13 -42.22 -49.11
CA GLU A 1067 -19.46 -40.80 -49.30
C GLU A 1067 -20.05 -40.16 -48.01
N ALA A 1068 -20.76 -40.94 -47.19
CA ALA A 1068 -21.14 -40.52 -45.83
C ALA A 1068 -19.91 -40.30 -44.94
N ASP A 1069 -18.94 -41.22 -44.94
CA ASP A 1069 -17.70 -41.08 -44.16
C ASP A 1069 -16.87 -39.88 -44.63
N LYS A 1070 -16.71 -39.69 -45.95
CA LYS A 1070 -16.00 -38.54 -46.53
C LYS A 1070 -16.67 -37.22 -46.18
N THR A 1071 -18.01 -37.15 -46.20
CA THR A 1071 -18.74 -35.94 -45.79
C THR A 1071 -18.69 -35.71 -44.28
N GLN A 1072 -18.65 -36.75 -43.44
CA GLN A 1072 -18.36 -36.59 -42.01
C GLN A 1072 -16.95 -36.02 -41.78
N VAL A 1073 -15.91 -36.59 -42.40
CA VAL A 1073 -14.52 -36.11 -42.27
C VAL A 1073 -14.36 -34.66 -42.77
N LEU A 1074 -15.06 -34.28 -43.84
CA LEU A 1074 -15.14 -32.89 -44.30
C LEU A 1074 -15.84 -31.98 -43.27
N SER A 1075 -16.93 -32.44 -42.64
CA SER A 1075 -17.61 -31.68 -41.59
C SER A 1075 -16.72 -31.48 -40.35
N GLU A 1076 -15.96 -32.50 -39.94
CA GLU A 1076 -15.03 -32.42 -38.80
C GLU A 1076 -13.82 -31.53 -39.09
N THR A 1077 -13.26 -31.59 -40.30
CA THR A 1077 -12.15 -30.72 -40.71
C THR A 1077 -12.59 -29.27 -40.85
N VAL A 1078 -13.79 -29.00 -41.41
CA VAL A 1078 -14.41 -27.66 -41.40
C VAL A 1078 -14.66 -27.17 -39.98
N LYS A 1079 -15.13 -28.04 -39.07
CA LYS A 1079 -15.32 -27.70 -37.65
C LYS A 1079 -13.98 -27.32 -36.99
N ARG A 1080 -12.94 -28.15 -37.10
CA ARG A 1080 -11.59 -27.86 -36.57
C ARG A 1080 -10.98 -26.58 -37.18
N LEU A 1081 -11.22 -26.32 -38.47
CA LEU A 1081 -10.83 -25.07 -39.12
C LEU A 1081 -11.60 -23.86 -38.56
N SER A 1082 -12.89 -24.00 -38.25
CA SER A 1082 -13.68 -22.95 -37.61
C SER A 1082 -13.21 -22.66 -36.17
N GLU A 1083 -12.86 -23.69 -35.41
CA GLU A 1083 -12.31 -23.61 -34.06
C GLU A 1083 -10.94 -22.90 -34.07
N ALA A 1084 -10.06 -23.25 -35.01
CA ALA A 1084 -8.78 -22.59 -35.23
C ALA A 1084 -8.96 -21.12 -35.68
N LYS A 1085 -9.91 -20.82 -36.57
CA LYS A 1085 -10.25 -19.44 -37.00
C LYS A 1085 -10.77 -18.59 -35.84
N MET A 1086 -11.53 -19.19 -34.93
CA MET A 1086 -12.01 -18.51 -33.71
C MET A 1086 -10.90 -18.32 -32.68
N GLU A 1087 -10.00 -19.29 -32.49
CA GLU A 1087 -8.84 -19.11 -31.61
C GLU A 1087 -7.86 -18.06 -32.16
N LEU A 1088 -7.63 -18.02 -33.47
CA LEU A 1088 -6.86 -16.95 -34.12
C LEU A 1088 -7.46 -15.56 -33.82
N ARG A 1089 -8.79 -15.42 -33.89
CA ARG A 1089 -9.50 -14.18 -33.50
C ARG A 1089 -9.32 -13.83 -32.02
N ARG A 1090 -9.30 -14.81 -31.11
CA ARG A 1090 -8.98 -14.56 -29.68
C ARG A 1090 -7.52 -14.09 -29.51
N LYS A 1091 -6.56 -14.72 -30.19
CA LYS A 1091 -5.14 -14.31 -30.15
C LYS A 1091 -4.94 -12.90 -30.73
N ASP A 1092 -5.61 -12.56 -31.82
CA ASP A 1092 -5.58 -11.21 -32.40
C ASP A 1092 -6.19 -10.17 -31.44
N GLN A 1093 -7.30 -10.48 -30.76
CA GLN A 1093 -7.85 -9.62 -29.70
C GLN A 1093 -6.87 -9.43 -28.54
N SER A 1094 -6.20 -10.49 -28.08
CA SER A 1094 -5.15 -10.40 -27.04
C SER A 1094 -3.92 -9.61 -27.52
N LEU A 1095 -3.53 -9.72 -28.79
CA LEU A 1095 -2.45 -8.92 -29.38
C LEU A 1095 -2.84 -7.44 -29.48
N ARG A 1096 -4.07 -7.11 -29.87
CA ARG A 1096 -4.57 -5.72 -29.86
C ARG A 1096 -4.62 -5.14 -28.44
N GLN A 1097 -4.93 -5.94 -27.42
CA GLN A 1097 -4.83 -5.53 -26.01
C GLN A 1097 -3.38 -5.33 -25.56
N LEU A 1098 -2.47 -6.25 -25.90
CA LEU A 1098 -1.06 -6.16 -25.56
C LEU A 1098 -0.37 -4.97 -26.24
N ASN A 1099 -0.69 -4.69 -27.50
CA ASN A 1099 -0.18 -3.52 -28.22
C ASN A 1099 -0.68 -2.20 -27.60
N ARG A 1100 -1.91 -2.15 -27.06
CA ARG A 1100 -2.39 -0.98 -26.32
C ARG A 1100 -1.57 -0.74 -25.06
N LEU A 1101 -1.31 -1.79 -24.28
CA LEU A 1101 -0.44 -1.72 -23.10
C LEU A 1101 1.00 -1.34 -23.47
N LEU A 1102 1.54 -1.85 -24.59
CA LEU A 1102 2.84 -1.45 -25.13
C LEU A 1102 2.86 0.04 -25.48
N THR A 1103 1.86 0.54 -26.23
CA THR A 1103 1.80 1.96 -26.61
C THR A 1103 1.60 2.88 -25.41
N GLN A 1104 0.93 2.41 -24.35
CA GLN A 1104 0.82 3.13 -23.08
C GLN A 1104 2.20 3.20 -22.40
N LEU A 1105 2.88 2.06 -22.20
CA LEU A 1105 4.21 2.02 -21.60
C LEU A 1105 5.26 2.81 -22.39
N GLU A 1106 5.14 2.88 -23.72
CA GLU A 1106 5.98 3.75 -24.54
C GLU A 1106 5.65 5.24 -24.38
N GLN A 1107 4.38 5.59 -24.16
CA GLN A 1107 3.94 6.96 -23.92
C GLN A 1107 4.31 7.43 -22.51
N ASP A 1108 4.11 6.57 -21.50
CA ASP A 1108 4.57 6.77 -20.12
C ASP A 1108 6.09 6.92 -20.07
N LYS A 1109 6.83 6.07 -20.81
CA LYS A 1109 8.29 6.19 -20.96
C LYS A 1109 8.69 7.52 -21.59
N ARG A 1110 8.01 7.98 -22.64
CA ARG A 1110 8.30 9.30 -23.25
C ARG A 1110 8.07 10.44 -22.26
N GLY A 1111 6.92 10.46 -21.58
CA GLY A 1111 6.64 11.46 -20.54
C GLY A 1111 7.64 11.41 -19.37
N LEU A 1112 8.12 10.23 -18.98
CA LEU A 1112 9.18 10.09 -17.98
C LEU A 1112 10.54 10.60 -18.51
N GLN A 1113 10.88 10.36 -19.77
CA GLN A 1113 12.10 10.88 -20.40
C GLN A 1113 12.06 12.40 -20.58
N GLU A 1114 10.89 12.97 -20.91
CA GLU A 1114 10.64 14.41 -20.99
C GLU A 1114 10.77 15.04 -19.59
N SER A 1115 10.11 14.47 -18.57
CA SER A 1115 10.21 14.93 -17.18
C SER A 1115 11.63 14.82 -16.60
N ILE A 1116 12.38 13.77 -16.94
CA ILE A 1116 13.81 13.64 -16.59
C ILE A 1116 14.62 14.73 -17.31
N HIS A 1117 14.36 14.99 -18.60
CA HIS A 1117 15.09 16.02 -19.35
C HIS A 1117 14.83 17.44 -18.83
N ASP A 1118 13.59 17.75 -18.46
CA ASP A 1118 13.23 19.02 -17.82
C ASP A 1118 13.89 19.17 -16.44
N ALA A 1119 13.94 18.09 -15.65
CA ALA A 1119 14.66 18.07 -14.37
C ALA A 1119 16.18 18.23 -14.55
N GLU A 1120 16.79 17.53 -15.52
CA GLU A 1120 18.20 17.68 -15.89
C GLU A 1120 18.50 19.11 -16.37
N SER A 1121 17.62 19.70 -17.18
CA SER A 1121 17.72 21.08 -17.67
C SER A 1121 17.65 22.08 -16.52
N ALA A 1122 16.66 21.93 -15.61
CA ALA A 1122 16.53 22.76 -14.41
C ALA A 1122 17.75 22.65 -13.49
N LEU A 1123 18.27 21.43 -13.27
CA LEU A 1123 19.48 21.19 -12.48
C LEU A 1123 20.73 21.78 -13.15
N CYS A 1124 20.85 21.67 -14.49
CA CYS A 1124 21.94 22.29 -15.24
C CYS A 1124 21.89 23.82 -15.20
N MET A 1125 20.70 24.42 -15.20
CA MET A 1125 20.54 25.86 -15.03
C MET A 1125 20.85 26.29 -13.59
N ALA A 1126 20.36 25.59 -12.58
CA ALA A 1126 20.69 25.86 -11.18
C ALA A 1126 22.20 25.70 -10.89
N ALA A 1127 22.88 24.74 -11.55
CA ALA A 1127 24.32 24.58 -11.47
C ALA A 1127 25.06 25.78 -12.09
N LYS A 1128 24.65 26.26 -13.28
CA LYS A 1128 25.21 27.46 -13.92
C LYS A 1128 24.97 28.72 -13.09
N ASP A 1129 23.77 28.90 -12.55
CA ASP A 1129 23.42 30.02 -11.67
C ASP A 1129 24.35 30.03 -10.43
N LYS A 1130 24.57 28.85 -9.83
CA LYS A 1130 25.50 28.65 -8.71
C LYS A 1130 26.97 28.94 -9.08
N GLU A 1131 27.44 28.49 -10.24
CA GLU A 1131 28.80 28.78 -10.71
C GLU A 1131 29.01 30.28 -10.99
N LEU A 1132 28.02 30.97 -11.56
CA LEU A 1132 28.04 32.42 -11.78
C LEU A 1132 28.06 33.20 -10.46
N ILE A 1133 27.27 32.77 -9.46
CA ILE A 1133 27.32 33.36 -8.11
C ILE A 1133 28.70 33.14 -7.48
N ILE A 1134 29.27 31.94 -7.57
CA ILE A 1134 30.63 31.63 -7.05
C ILE A 1134 31.70 32.48 -7.75
N SER A 1135 31.60 32.66 -9.07
CA SER A 1135 32.51 33.52 -9.84
C SER A 1135 32.43 34.98 -9.38
N ASN A 1136 31.22 35.50 -9.18
CA ASN A 1136 31.00 36.86 -8.69
C ASN A 1136 31.44 37.05 -7.24
N MET A 1137 31.23 36.07 -6.36
CA MET A 1137 31.76 36.07 -4.99
C MET A 1137 33.30 36.14 -4.98
N LYS A 1138 33.98 35.33 -5.80
CA LYS A 1138 35.45 35.37 -5.95
C LYS A 1138 35.94 36.71 -6.52
N SER A 1139 35.18 37.34 -7.41
CA SER A 1139 35.48 38.69 -7.91
C SER A 1139 35.41 39.74 -6.80
N VAL A 1140 34.32 39.75 -6.02
CA VAL A 1140 34.16 40.65 -4.85
C VAL A 1140 35.25 40.40 -3.82
N GLU A 1141 35.49 39.15 -3.43
CA GLU A 1141 36.57 38.72 -2.54
C GLU A 1141 37.95 39.21 -3.00
N ALA A 1142 38.27 39.07 -4.29
CA ALA A 1142 39.52 39.56 -4.87
C ALA A 1142 39.62 41.11 -4.86
N THR A 1143 38.51 41.84 -4.99
CA THR A 1143 38.53 43.31 -4.81
C THR A 1143 38.72 43.71 -3.34
N LEU A 1144 38.07 43.02 -2.40
CA LEU A 1144 38.23 43.29 -0.96
C LEU A 1144 39.64 42.94 -0.48
N HIS A 1145 40.26 41.88 -1.00
CA HIS A 1145 41.67 41.58 -0.78
C HIS A 1145 42.57 42.71 -1.29
N LYS A 1146 42.39 43.20 -2.53
CA LYS A 1146 43.17 44.33 -3.04
C LYS A 1146 43.04 45.60 -2.17
N VAL A 1147 41.84 45.89 -1.66
CA VAL A 1147 41.60 47.02 -0.74
C VAL A 1147 42.29 46.80 0.61
N ARG A 1148 42.21 45.60 1.18
CA ARG A 1148 42.93 45.21 2.40
C ARG A 1148 44.45 45.36 2.22
N ASP A 1149 44.99 44.86 1.12
CA ASP A 1149 46.43 44.88 0.85
C ASP A 1149 46.92 46.31 0.58
N GLN A 1150 46.14 47.13 -0.13
CA GLN A 1150 46.40 48.58 -0.26
C GLN A 1150 46.36 49.30 1.10
N THR A 1151 45.44 48.93 2.00
CA THR A 1151 45.33 49.51 3.36
C THR A 1151 46.52 49.10 4.25
N LEU A 1152 47.02 47.87 4.09
CA LEU A 1152 48.23 47.40 4.77
C LEU A 1152 49.49 48.09 4.23
N LEU A 1153 49.61 48.27 2.91
CA LEU A 1153 50.72 48.96 2.28
C LEU A 1153 50.75 50.47 2.65
N SER A 1154 49.60 51.15 2.63
CA SER A 1154 49.54 52.57 3.01
C SER A 1154 49.79 52.80 4.51
N ARG A 1155 49.44 51.86 5.38
CA ARG A 1155 49.82 51.90 6.81
C ARG A 1155 51.34 51.88 7.02
N THR A 1156 52.11 51.28 6.11
CA THR A 1156 53.58 51.31 6.11
C THR A 1156 54.15 52.63 5.58
N ALA A 1157 53.37 53.39 4.81
CA ALA A 1157 53.77 54.68 4.22
C ALA A 1157 53.33 55.92 5.04
N ALA A 1158 52.66 55.72 6.18
CA ALA A 1158 51.99 56.76 6.96
C ALA A 1158 52.94 57.64 7.81
N THR A 1159 54.03 58.16 7.21
CA THR A 1159 54.92 59.18 7.78
C THR A 1159 54.81 60.55 7.08
N ARG A 1160 53.85 60.70 6.16
CA ARG A 1160 53.40 61.98 5.59
C ARG A 1160 51.87 62.10 5.67
N ASN A 1161 51.38 63.31 5.87
CA ASN A 1161 50.04 63.61 6.41
C ASN A 1161 48.87 63.55 5.40
N ASP A 1162 48.99 62.78 4.32
CA ASP A 1162 47.94 62.62 3.30
C ASP A 1162 47.42 61.17 3.26
N PHE A 1163 46.49 60.85 4.17
CA PHE A 1163 45.82 59.54 4.21
C PHE A 1163 44.35 59.69 3.77
N THR A 1164 44.11 59.61 2.46
CA THR A 1164 42.75 59.59 1.90
C THR A 1164 42.35 58.17 1.51
N LEU A 1165 41.34 57.62 2.20
CA LEU A 1165 40.76 56.32 1.88
C LEU A 1165 39.96 56.42 0.57
N GLN A 1166 40.59 56.06 -0.56
CA GLN A 1166 39.86 55.97 -1.84
C GLN A 1166 38.83 54.86 -1.78
N LEU A 1167 37.55 55.25 -1.84
CA LEU A 1167 36.43 54.34 -1.65
C LEU A 1167 36.31 53.35 -2.82
N PRO A 1168 36.12 52.03 -2.58
CA PRO A 1168 36.14 51.03 -3.64
C PRO A 1168 35.02 51.25 -4.67
N LYS A 1169 35.40 51.67 -5.89
CA LYS A 1169 34.49 51.79 -7.03
C LYS A 1169 34.19 50.41 -7.63
N LEU A 1170 33.48 49.58 -6.87
CA LEU A 1170 32.84 48.37 -7.38
C LEU A 1170 31.84 48.77 -8.47
N ARG A 1171 32.19 48.49 -9.74
CA ARG A 1171 31.22 48.47 -10.82
C ARG A 1171 30.28 47.30 -10.58
N LEU A 1172 29.08 47.58 -10.07
CA LEU A 1172 27.96 46.67 -10.26
C LEU A 1172 27.59 46.71 -11.74
N GLU A 1173 28.22 45.85 -12.53
CA GLU A 1173 27.69 45.45 -13.83
C GLU A 1173 26.39 44.68 -13.54
N THR A 1174 25.28 45.42 -13.55
CA THR A 1174 23.93 44.91 -13.33
C THR A 1174 23.66 43.75 -14.29
N PHE A 1175 23.29 42.58 -13.76
CA PHE A 1175 23.15 41.30 -14.47
C PHE A 1175 22.71 41.45 -15.94
N ALA A 1176 23.71 41.52 -16.83
CA ALA A 1176 23.54 41.87 -18.25
C ALA A 1176 23.37 40.63 -19.16
N VAL A 1177 23.31 39.44 -18.57
CA VAL A 1177 22.90 38.20 -19.26
C VAL A 1177 21.38 38.08 -19.08
N GLU A 1178 20.64 38.19 -20.19
CA GLU A 1178 19.19 38.51 -20.18
C GLU A 1178 18.28 37.49 -19.46
N GLY A 1179 18.75 36.29 -19.13
CA GLY A 1179 17.97 35.27 -18.41
C GLY A 1179 17.91 35.39 -16.88
N LEU A 1180 18.72 36.25 -16.24
CA LEU A 1180 18.87 36.28 -14.77
C LEU A 1180 18.01 37.31 -14.03
N LYS A 1181 17.22 38.12 -14.76
CA LYS A 1181 16.57 39.32 -14.22
C LYS A 1181 15.29 38.99 -13.46
N GLY A 1182 15.43 38.68 -12.17
CA GLY A 1182 14.30 38.55 -11.22
C GLY A 1182 14.31 37.34 -10.29
N ARG A 1183 15.33 36.46 -10.36
CA ARG A 1183 15.40 35.26 -9.49
C ARG A 1183 15.69 35.65 -8.02
N PRO A 1184 15.02 35.04 -7.02
CA PRO A 1184 15.11 35.47 -5.61
C PRO A 1184 16.53 35.47 -5.04
N GLU A 1185 17.34 34.46 -5.37
CA GLU A 1185 18.70 34.27 -4.88
C GLU A 1185 19.64 35.36 -5.41
N VAL A 1186 19.47 35.70 -6.69
CA VAL A 1186 20.21 36.74 -7.40
C VAL A 1186 19.88 38.12 -6.82
N VAL A 1187 18.60 38.38 -6.56
CA VAL A 1187 18.12 39.63 -5.93
C VAL A 1187 18.62 39.73 -4.47
N ALA A 1188 18.55 38.65 -3.69
CA ALA A 1188 19.04 38.61 -2.31
C ALA A 1188 20.57 38.83 -2.23
N PHE A 1189 21.34 38.24 -3.14
CA PHE A 1189 22.78 38.45 -3.23
C PHE A 1189 23.13 39.90 -3.65
N GLN A 1190 22.41 40.48 -4.60
CA GLN A 1190 22.59 41.87 -5.00
C GLN A 1190 22.22 42.85 -3.88
N ALA A 1191 21.17 42.56 -3.10
CA ALA A 1191 20.80 43.31 -1.90
C ALA A 1191 21.88 43.20 -0.81
N MET A 1192 22.43 42.01 -0.56
CA MET A 1192 23.52 41.80 0.39
C MET A 1192 24.78 42.61 0.04
N ILE A 1193 25.21 42.59 -1.23
CA ILE A 1193 26.34 43.40 -1.71
C ILE A 1193 26.05 44.90 -1.50
N LYS A 1194 24.83 45.35 -1.80
CA LYS A 1194 24.45 46.75 -1.60
C LYS A 1194 24.51 47.14 -0.12
N SER A 1195 23.87 46.39 0.77
CA SER A 1195 23.90 46.66 2.21
C SER A 1195 25.30 46.62 2.80
N PHE A 1196 26.18 45.72 2.32
CA PHE A 1196 27.59 45.72 2.70
C PHE A 1196 28.31 47.00 2.26
N MET A 1197 28.08 47.48 1.03
CA MET A 1197 28.66 48.74 0.54
C MET A 1197 28.12 49.97 1.27
N ASP A 1198 26.83 49.99 1.61
CA ASP A 1198 26.21 51.07 2.37
C ASP A 1198 26.81 51.14 3.80
N VAL A 1199 27.02 49.99 4.45
CA VAL A 1199 27.71 49.88 5.75
C VAL A 1199 29.19 50.27 5.65
N TYR A 1200 29.88 49.87 4.58
CA TYR A 1200 31.29 50.23 4.35
C TYR A 1200 31.45 51.74 4.12
N GLN A 1201 30.54 52.39 3.38
CA GLN A 1201 30.51 53.84 3.22
C GLN A 1201 30.24 54.55 4.54
N LEU A 1202 29.27 54.08 5.33
CA LEU A 1202 28.96 54.63 6.65
C LEU A 1202 30.18 54.53 7.58
N ALA A 1203 30.82 53.36 7.65
CA ALA A 1203 32.04 53.15 8.44
C ALA A 1203 33.19 54.08 7.99
N SER A 1204 33.41 54.21 6.68
CA SER A 1204 34.40 55.14 6.11
C SER A 1204 34.12 56.59 6.52
N SER A 1205 32.88 57.05 6.40
CA SER A 1205 32.50 58.41 6.81
C SER A 1205 32.62 58.66 8.32
N ARG A 1206 32.39 57.63 9.15
CA ARG A 1206 32.58 57.71 10.60
C ARG A 1206 34.06 57.79 10.95
N ILE A 1207 34.93 57.06 10.23
CA ILE A 1207 36.38 57.17 10.35
C ILE A 1207 36.86 58.56 9.94
N ASP A 1208 36.46 59.08 8.78
CA ASP A 1208 36.81 60.44 8.35
C ASP A 1208 36.31 61.54 9.30
N MET A 1209 35.18 61.31 9.99
CA MET A 1209 34.70 62.18 11.04
C MET A 1209 35.55 62.07 12.32
N LEU A 1210 35.83 60.86 12.80
CA LEU A 1210 36.69 60.61 13.97
C LEU A 1210 38.12 61.14 13.77
N VAL A 1211 38.66 61.07 12.55
CA VAL A 1211 39.97 61.65 12.19
C VAL A 1211 39.92 63.18 12.27
N ARG A 1212 38.84 63.81 11.79
CA ARG A 1212 38.63 65.27 11.92
C ARG A 1212 38.36 65.71 13.37
N GLU A 1213 37.62 64.93 14.15
CA GLU A 1213 37.45 65.14 15.60
C GLU A 1213 38.81 65.03 16.32
N THR A 1214 39.62 64.02 15.98
CA THR A 1214 40.97 63.84 16.56
C THR A 1214 41.89 64.99 16.18
N ALA A 1215 41.89 65.45 14.93
CA ALA A 1215 42.67 66.62 14.50
C ALA A 1215 42.20 67.92 15.20
N SER A 1216 40.88 68.09 15.37
CA SER A 1216 40.29 69.21 16.13
C SER A 1216 40.70 69.17 17.61
N HIS A 1217 40.65 68.00 18.25
CA HIS A 1217 41.11 67.82 19.63
C HIS A 1217 42.63 67.99 19.77
N GLN A 1218 43.44 67.63 18.78
CA GLN A 1218 44.87 67.94 18.76
C GLN A 1218 45.10 69.46 18.65
N LEU A 1219 44.32 70.18 17.83
CA LEU A 1219 44.33 71.64 17.76
C LEU A 1219 43.93 72.29 19.10
N GLN A 1220 42.86 71.81 19.73
CA GLN A 1220 42.43 72.25 21.07
C GLN A 1220 43.49 71.93 22.12
N THR A 1221 44.15 70.77 22.05
CA THR A 1221 45.23 70.39 22.96
C THR A 1221 46.45 71.27 22.77
N ALA A 1222 46.77 71.68 21.53
CA ALA A 1222 47.82 72.67 21.25
C ALA A 1222 47.45 74.04 21.84
N ALA A 1223 46.21 74.51 21.66
CA ALA A 1223 45.72 75.77 22.24
C ALA A 1223 45.60 75.73 23.79
N LEU A 1224 45.36 74.55 24.38
CA LEU A 1224 45.39 74.34 25.83
C LEU A 1224 46.81 74.22 26.38
N LYS A 1225 47.79 73.80 25.58
CA LYS A 1225 49.23 73.84 25.92
C LYS A 1225 49.84 75.22 25.75
N SER A 1226 49.37 76.03 24.80
CA SER A 1226 49.84 77.42 24.65
C SER A 1226 49.32 78.34 25.75
N LYS A 1227 48.12 78.09 26.31
CA LYS A 1227 47.56 78.90 27.41
C LYS A 1227 48.45 79.02 28.67
N PRO A 1228 49.01 77.95 29.26
CA PRO A 1228 49.97 78.08 30.36
C PRO A 1228 51.29 78.72 29.89
N GLN A 1229 51.68 78.58 28.62
CA GLN A 1229 52.87 79.28 28.10
C GLN A 1229 52.64 80.80 28.00
N THR A 1230 51.45 81.27 27.58
CA THR A 1230 51.10 82.70 27.63
C THR A 1230 50.89 83.22 29.05
N ALA A 1231 50.44 82.38 29.99
CA ALA A 1231 50.35 82.76 31.40
C ALA A 1231 51.74 82.96 32.03
N CYS A 1232 52.68 82.03 31.80
CA CYS A 1232 54.05 82.14 32.29
C CYS A 1232 54.86 83.27 31.61
N LEU A 1233 54.42 83.83 30.48
CA LEU A 1233 55.05 85.02 29.89
C LEU A 1233 54.61 86.31 30.59
N HIS A 1234 53.31 86.47 30.88
CA HIS A 1234 52.81 87.69 31.54
C HIS A 1234 53.23 87.84 33.03
N GLU A 1235 53.72 86.79 33.70
CA GLU A 1235 54.40 86.93 35.01
C GLU A 1235 55.90 87.24 34.90
N ASN A 1236 56.51 87.21 33.71
CA ASN A 1236 57.92 87.57 33.48
C ASN A 1236 58.11 88.92 32.76
N GLU A 1237 57.10 89.43 32.07
CA GLU A 1237 57.16 90.73 31.38
C GLU A 1237 57.04 91.94 32.34
N SER A 1238 56.55 91.74 33.57
CA SER A 1238 56.48 92.77 34.61
C SER A 1238 57.85 93.16 35.23
N LEU A 1239 58.96 92.65 34.67
CA LEU A 1239 60.33 93.00 35.08
C LEU A 1239 61.25 93.48 33.94
N GLN A 1240 60.71 93.84 32.76
CA GLN A 1240 61.36 94.81 31.85
C GLN A 1240 60.43 95.35 30.75
N LEU A 1241 60.12 96.66 30.85
CA LEU A 1241 59.34 97.52 29.92
C LEU A 1241 57.84 97.22 29.79
#